data_AF-A0A970QQ36-F1
#
_entry.id   AF-A0A970QQ36-F1
#
_cell.length_a   1.000
_cell.length_b   1.000
_cell.length_c   1.000
_cell.angle_alpha   90.00
_cell.angle_beta   90.00
_cell.angle_gamma   90.00
#
_symmetry.space_group_name_H-M   'P 1'
#
loop_
_entity.id
_entity.type
_entity.pdbx_description
1 polymer ?
#
loop_
_entity_poly.entity_id
_entity_poly.type
_entity_poly.pdbx_seq_one_letter_code
_entity_poly.pdbx_strand_id
1 'polypeptide(L)'
;MIHDIHTRLSDVPSGKKCVIIKINGHGGLRKNLIKNGFVKGVVVEVILNKQLTNLMSFRINAKEISLRRSEAAFVQVLEFEIVKQYLREDDQTLRDEHIRRLALDRSKHIHITWIGQKQKPEANFSYQSYIFHTVAMPSVYGLPLTDAILQTVEDESMHAFPDVIIQQIDACKLKEQLMYTTHLIDMNIRVVIALYNHETLTKNESRLSIDWLSRLLGLPIVAVNIETNQGMDDLWEVVSKLYEGSDILDKEGNLLPFLQDDELLDEHYHQINLSHRHRKQAGRAKKSGLFSPSDLEDNINLHTIIRHIHIYYGAGIERGIEKLKTVLMKNESARDEFAPRYLAVKLLEHNKQIENFVIQFPNYQDIIKVRDAAVKEIENDLLDDASNAIDGARKGFIQGALKETFHSSAKPKEISFQDKLDHIFTHKVWGYFVFVMAIFITFQATFLLGAYPMEWIETLVNWAGNGLDATMQNGMLKDLLVDGIIGGVGGVLVFLPNILILYFFLTFMETSGYMARAAFIMDAVMHRIGLHGRSFIPLIMGFGCNVPAIMATRSIRNPNSRMITILINPLMSCSARLPIYLLLAGAFFPAHAGWVLFSIYFFGIILAAILALIFKRFLFSKDEVPAVMELPPYRIPGVKSILRDTWDKAYQYLKKIGTVILLGSIIIWALSFFPRHEQTIAGHELTAEMKIEQQENSYLGHIGKFISPALEPLGFDWKISIALLTGVASKEIVVSTLGVLYNADVASGDHSLTERLRSEKRPDGQPAFTSAIALSLMLFVLIYFPCIATIATIKHETGSWRWALFAVFYTIVLAWMVSFAVYQSIAHHAVQEVVVAFILFMAIIITIHYFRKSLKRKHSCEGCTACDSLQKHMNPRDCRIKERKIQNKL
;
A
#
# COMPACT_ATOMS: atom_id res chain seq x y z
N MET A 1 -12.32 3.55 53.11
CA MET A 1 -13.74 3.17 52.95
C MET A 1 -14.68 4.33 52.62
N ILE A 2 -14.22 5.59 52.60
CA ILE A 2 -15.04 6.76 52.21
C ILE A 2 -15.01 7.02 50.68
N HIS A 3 -14.16 6.33 49.91
CA HIS A 3 -13.83 6.71 48.50
C HIS A 3 -14.99 6.69 47.48
N ASP A 4 -16.14 6.04 47.73
CA ASP A 4 -17.21 5.88 46.73
C ASP A 4 -18.54 6.59 47.04
N ILE A 5 -18.57 7.58 47.94
CA ILE A 5 -19.81 8.32 48.30
C ILE A 5 -20.15 9.42 47.27
N HIS A 6 -20.08 9.12 45.97
CA HIS A 6 -20.54 10.03 44.92
C HIS A 6 -21.58 9.32 44.07
N THR A 7 -22.67 10.02 43.74
CA THR A 7 -23.77 9.49 42.94
C THR A 7 -23.94 10.31 41.68
N ARG A 8 -24.56 9.74 40.65
CA ARG A 8 -24.97 10.52 39.48
C ARG A 8 -26.22 11.31 39.84
N LEU A 9 -26.34 12.54 39.33
CA LEU A 9 -27.51 13.37 39.58
C LEU A 9 -28.81 12.70 39.08
N SER A 10 -28.72 11.83 38.07
CA SER A 10 -29.84 11.00 37.59
C SER A 10 -30.44 10.06 38.64
N ASP A 11 -29.63 9.67 39.62
CA ASP A 11 -29.96 8.61 40.58
C ASP A 11 -30.46 9.18 41.91
N VAL A 12 -30.37 10.51 42.09
CA VAL A 12 -30.81 11.20 43.30
C VAL A 12 -32.34 11.32 43.34
N PRO A 13 -33.02 10.87 44.40
CA PRO A 13 -34.48 10.92 44.49
C PRO A 13 -35.02 12.35 44.66
N SER A 14 -36.31 12.53 44.34
CA SER A 14 -37.00 13.82 44.46
C SER A 14 -36.98 14.35 45.90
N GLY A 15 -36.81 15.66 46.07
CA GLY A 15 -36.79 16.36 47.36
C GLY A 15 -35.43 16.38 48.06
N LYS A 16 -34.38 15.79 47.47
CA LYS A 16 -33.04 15.78 48.06
C LYS A 16 -32.18 16.93 47.54
N LYS A 17 -31.28 17.41 48.42
CA LYS A 17 -30.24 18.39 48.10
C LYS A 17 -28.91 17.68 47.89
N CYS A 18 -28.15 18.13 46.89
CA CYS A 18 -26.84 17.61 46.54
C CYS A 18 -25.90 18.75 46.13
N VAL A 19 -24.58 18.55 46.29
CA VAL A 19 -23.55 19.49 45.78
C VAL A 19 -22.92 18.89 44.53
N ILE A 20 -22.75 19.67 43.48
CA ILE A 20 -22.03 19.22 42.29
C ILE A 20 -20.54 19.06 42.60
N ILE A 21 -20.02 17.86 42.40
CA ILE A 21 -18.58 17.55 42.52
C ILE A 21 -17.90 17.76 41.17
N LYS A 22 -18.52 17.21 40.12
CA LYS A 22 -17.89 17.10 38.80
C LYS A 22 -18.95 17.00 37.71
N ILE A 23 -18.63 17.53 36.54
CA ILE A 23 -19.46 17.42 35.33
C ILE A 23 -18.64 16.63 34.33
N ASN A 24 -18.98 15.37 34.17
CA ASN A 24 -18.42 14.49 33.17
C ASN A 24 -19.04 14.83 31.79
N GLY A 25 -18.41 14.39 30.71
CA GLY A 25 -18.87 14.68 29.34
C GLY A 25 -18.12 15.83 28.65
N HIS A 26 -18.26 15.87 27.33
CA HIS A 26 -17.42 16.69 26.46
C HIS A 26 -18.23 17.59 25.51
N GLY A 27 -17.57 18.61 24.97
CA GLY A 27 -18.10 19.49 23.94
C GLY A 27 -19.41 20.21 24.28
N GLY A 28 -20.43 20.03 23.43
CA GLY A 28 -21.68 20.80 23.46
C GLY A 28 -22.55 20.54 24.70
N LEU A 29 -22.57 19.30 25.20
CA LEU A 29 -23.36 18.93 26.38
C LEU A 29 -22.87 19.67 27.62
N ARG A 30 -21.57 19.57 27.91
CA ARG A 30 -20.94 20.25 29.05
C ARG A 30 -21.11 21.77 28.97
N LYS A 31 -20.95 22.37 27.78
CA LYS A 31 -21.19 23.80 27.56
C LYS A 31 -22.64 24.18 27.88
N ASN A 32 -23.61 23.34 27.52
CA ASN A 32 -25.01 23.57 27.83
C ASN A 32 -25.29 23.47 29.34
N LEU A 33 -24.74 22.45 30.03
CA LEU A 33 -24.89 22.28 31.47
C LEU A 33 -24.35 23.48 32.25
N ILE A 34 -23.13 23.94 31.92
CA ILE A 34 -22.51 25.09 32.58
C ILE A 34 -23.30 26.38 32.33
N LYS A 35 -23.78 26.61 31.09
CA LYS A 35 -24.65 27.76 30.76
C LYS A 35 -25.96 27.77 31.57
N ASN A 36 -26.43 26.61 31.98
CA ASN A 36 -27.63 26.47 32.80
C ASN A 36 -27.34 26.55 34.31
N GLY A 37 -26.11 26.85 34.74
CA GLY A 37 -25.78 27.02 36.16
C GLY A 37 -25.33 25.75 36.88
N PHE A 38 -25.15 24.64 36.16
CA PHE A 38 -24.50 23.46 36.72
C PHE A 38 -22.99 23.74 36.76
N VAL A 39 -22.49 24.16 37.92
CA VAL A 39 -21.07 24.45 38.17
C VAL A 39 -20.63 23.71 39.44
N LYS A 40 -19.35 23.34 39.52
CA LYS A 40 -18.79 22.64 40.70
C LYS A 40 -19.00 23.47 41.96
N GLY A 41 -19.34 22.81 43.07
CA GLY A 41 -19.61 23.46 44.36
C GLY A 41 -21.02 24.04 44.53
N VAL A 42 -21.80 24.17 43.44
CA VAL A 42 -23.18 24.67 43.50
C VAL A 42 -24.10 23.60 44.08
N VAL A 43 -25.05 24.04 44.90
CA VAL A 43 -26.09 23.18 45.48
C VAL A 43 -27.26 23.05 44.51
N VAL A 44 -27.66 21.83 44.24
CA VAL A 44 -28.79 21.49 43.38
C VAL A 44 -29.83 20.73 44.21
N GLU A 45 -31.08 21.17 44.10
CA GLU A 45 -32.23 20.48 44.68
C GLU A 45 -33.00 19.75 43.58
N VAL A 46 -33.24 18.45 43.75
CA VAL A 46 -34.00 17.65 42.79
C VAL A 46 -35.49 17.83 43.06
N ILE A 47 -36.21 18.52 42.17
CA ILE A 47 -37.65 18.75 42.32
C ILE A 47 -38.43 17.50 41.89
N LEU A 48 -38.11 16.97 40.71
CA LEU A 48 -38.85 15.87 40.10
C LEU A 48 -37.90 14.85 39.47
N ASN A 49 -37.89 13.65 40.04
CA ASN A 49 -37.26 12.45 39.50
C ASN A 49 -38.29 11.31 39.53
N LYS A 50 -39.05 11.13 38.43
CA LYS A 50 -39.94 9.97 38.25
C LYS A 50 -39.22 8.95 37.37
N GLN A 51 -39.14 7.69 37.79
CA GLN A 51 -38.43 6.63 37.07
C GLN A 51 -38.96 6.37 35.64
N LEU A 52 -40.22 6.71 35.37
CA LEU A 52 -40.89 6.50 34.09
C LEU A 52 -40.76 7.69 33.10
N THR A 53 -40.18 8.81 33.51
CA THR A 53 -40.02 10.00 32.65
C THR A 53 -38.55 10.31 32.39
N ASN A 54 -38.20 10.59 31.13
CA ASN A 54 -36.83 10.94 30.74
C ASN A 54 -36.43 12.38 31.15
N LEU A 55 -37.38 13.19 31.61
CA LEU A 55 -37.13 14.57 32.07
C LEU A 55 -37.07 14.61 33.60
N MET A 56 -36.06 15.33 34.10
CA MET A 56 -35.85 15.64 35.51
C MET A 56 -35.82 17.15 35.71
N SER A 57 -36.47 17.64 36.78
CA SER A 57 -36.47 19.06 37.13
C SER A 57 -35.61 19.31 38.36
N PHE A 58 -34.81 20.37 38.30
CA PHE A 58 -33.85 20.77 39.31
C PHE A 58 -34.03 22.25 39.67
N ARG A 59 -33.74 22.61 40.92
CA ARG A 59 -33.66 24.00 41.37
C ARG A 59 -32.20 24.38 41.63
N ILE A 60 -31.74 25.44 40.97
CA ILE A 60 -30.40 26.03 41.14
C ILE A 60 -30.58 27.54 41.28
N ASN A 61 -30.05 28.16 42.35
CA ASN A 61 -30.09 29.61 42.58
C ASN A 61 -31.47 30.25 42.30
N ALA A 62 -32.54 29.65 42.84
CA ALA A 62 -33.96 30.02 42.66
C ALA A 62 -34.55 29.84 41.24
N LYS A 63 -33.80 29.34 40.26
CA LYS A 63 -34.28 28.99 38.92
C LYS A 63 -34.60 27.50 38.82
N GLU A 64 -35.73 27.18 38.20
CA GLU A 64 -36.06 25.80 37.84
C GLU A 64 -35.51 25.48 36.44
N ILE A 65 -34.75 24.40 36.34
CA ILE A 65 -34.12 23.94 35.11
C ILE A 65 -34.52 22.48 34.91
N SER A 66 -34.93 22.14 33.70
CA SER A 66 -35.17 20.75 33.32
C SER A 66 -33.97 20.22 32.54
N LEU A 67 -33.49 19.04 32.93
CA LEU A 67 -32.52 18.27 32.14
C LEU A 67 -33.09 16.89 31.82
N ARG A 68 -32.55 16.26 30.78
CA ARG A 68 -32.84 14.84 30.54
C ARG A 68 -32.10 13.97 31.54
N ARG A 69 -32.62 12.76 31.79
CA ARG A 69 -31.98 11.80 32.70
C ARG A 69 -30.59 11.37 32.20
N SER A 70 -30.43 11.20 30.89
CA SER A 70 -29.12 10.93 30.28
C SER A 70 -28.13 12.07 30.49
N GLU A 71 -28.57 13.33 30.36
CA GLU A 71 -27.75 14.52 30.63
C GLU A 71 -27.38 14.64 32.11
N ALA A 72 -28.33 14.36 33.02
CA ALA A 72 -28.09 14.34 34.46
C ALA A 72 -27.13 13.21 34.90
N ALA A 73 -27.06 12.10 34.14
CA ALA A 73 -26.14 11.00 34.43
C ALA A 73 -24.66 11.41 34.33
N PHE A 74 -24.36 12.47 33.58
CA PHE A 74 -23.02 13.02 33.45
C PHE A 74 -22.62 13.95 34.61
N VAL A 75 -23.54 14.35 35.48
CA VAL A 75 -23.23 15.21 36.63
C VAL A 75 -23.02 14.33 37.86
N GLN A 76 -21.80 14.33 38.41
CA GLN A 76 -21.50 13.68 39.68
C GLN A 76 -21.76 14.63 40.84
N VAL A 77 -22.50 14.14 41.82
CA VAL A 77 -22.95 14.92 42.97
C VAL A 77 -22.71 14.19 44.27
N LEU A 78 -22.61 14.99 45.33
CA LEU A 78 -22.52 14.54 46.71
C LEU A 78 -23.88 14.81 47.37
N GLU A 79 -24.65 13.78 47.68
CA GLU A 79 -25.94 13.95 48.35
C GLU A 79 -25.75 14.28 49.84
N PHE A 80 -26.42 15.32 50.34
CA PHE A 80 -26.24 15.79 51.71
C PHE A 80 -26.59 14.71 52.75
N GLU A 81 -27.60 13.90 52.48
CA GLU A 81 -28.13 12.93 53.43
C GLU A 81 -27.25 11.68 53.54
N ILE A 82 -26.73 11.19 52.41
CA ILE A 82 -25.78 10.07 52.37
C ILE A 82 -24.50 10.46 53.13
N VAL A 83 -24.01 11.68 52.93
CA VAL A 83 -22.80 12.19 53.61
C VAL A 83 -23.03 12.31 55.11
N LYS A 84 -24.20 12.82 55.52
CA LYS A 84 -24.61 12.88 56.93
C LYS A 84 -24.76 11.49 57.56
N GLN A 85 -25.11 10.46 56.80
CA GLN A 85 -25.17 9.07 57.29
C GLN A 85 -23.78 8.47 57.48
N TYR A 86 -22.84 8.70 56.54
CA TYR A 86 -21.48 8.17 56.61
C TYR A 86 -20.60 8.85 57.67
N LEU A 87 -20.85 10.11 58.00
CA LEU A 87 -20.10 10.87 59.02
C LEU A 87 -20.66 10.71 60.45
N ARG A 88 -21.65 9.83 60.66
CA ARG A 88 -22.15 9.50 62.00
C ARG A 88 -21.14 8.65 62.76
N GLU A 89 -20.18 9.32 63.38
CA GLU A 89 -19.69 8.90 64.69
C GLU A 89 -19.18 10.05 65.59
N ASP A 90 -18.92 11.27 65.09
CA ASP A 90 -18.35 12.32 65.97
C ASP A 90 -18.88 13.77 65.88
N ASP A 91 -19.81 14.14 65.00
CA ASP A 91 -20.22 15.56 64.96
C ASP A 91 -21.68 15.83 64.56
N GLN A 92 -22.51 16.21 65.53
CA GLN A 92 -23.91 16.61 65.33
C GLN A 92 -24.06 18.02 64.70
N THR A 93 -22.97 18.68 64.32
CA THR A 93 -23.00 20.03 63.72
C THR A 93 -22.40 20.14 62.31
N LEU A 94 -22.63 19.13 61.46
CA LEU A 94 -22.32 19.23 60.03
C LEU A 94 -23.26 20.23 59.32
N ARG A 95 -22.84 21.51 59.34
CA ARG A 95 -23.40 22.59 58.50
C ARG A 95 -23.25 22.27 57.02
N ASP A 96 -24.18 22.76 56.20
CA ASP A 96 -24.17 22.62 54.74
C ASP A 96 -22.85 23.08 54.10
N GLU A 97 -22.15 24.01 54.76
CA GLU A 97 -20.83 24.50 54.39
C GLU A 97 -19.72 23.44 54.49
N HIS A 98 -19.77 22.53 55.47
CA HIS A 98 -18.80 21.43 55.57
C HIS A 98 -18.96 20.42 54.42
N ILE A 99 -20.19 20.15 54.01
CA ILE A 99 -20.51 19.25 52.89
C ILE A 99 -20.04 19.87 51.57
N ARG A 100 -20.22 21.20 51.41
CA ARG A 100 -19.64 21.94 50.28
C ARG A 100 -18.11 21.86 50.26
N ARG A 101 -17.44 22.04 51.40
CA ARG A 101 -15.97 21.89 51.50
C ARG A 101 -15.51 20.47 51.14
N LEU A 102 -16.25 19.44 51.57
CA LEU A 102 -15.94 18.04 51.24
C LEU A 102 -16.15 17.73 49.75
N ALA A 103 -17.19 18.30 49.13
CA ALA A 103 -17.41 18.21 47.68
C ALA A 103 -16.32 18.95 46.88
N LEU A 104 -15.86 20.11 47.37
CA LEU A 104 -14.75 20.85 46.78
C LEU A 104 -13.44 20.06 46.86
N ASP A 105 -13.17 19.41 47.99
CA ASP A 105 -11.98 18.57 48.14
C ASP A 105 -11.98 17.38 47.18
N ARG A 106 -13.14 16.74 47.00
CA ARG A 106 -13.36 15.68 45.99
C ARG A 106 -13.15 16.16 44.56
N SER A 107 -13.51 17.41 44.26
CA SER A 107 -13.38 17.97 42.91
C SER A 107 -11.93 18.11 42.45
N LYS A 108 -10.96 17.98 43.38
CA LYS A 108 -9.51 18.07 43.14
C LYS A 108 -8.89 16.78 42.57
N HIS A 109 -9.67 15.72 42.40
CA HIS A 109 -9.20 14.51 41.72
C HIS A 109 -9.36 14.64 40.19
N ILE A 110 -8.28 14.47 39.43
CA ILE A 110 -8.24 14.61 37.96
C ILE A 110 -7.80 13.30 37.33
N HIS A 111 -8.61 12.75 36.42
CA HIS A 111 -8.28 11.54 35.66
C HIS A 111 -7.67 11.91 34.30
N ILE A 112 -6.44 11.44 34.06
CA ILE A 112 -5.67 11.76 32.86
C ILE A 112 -5.36 10.48 32.09
N THR A 113 -5.57 10.52 30.77
CA THR A 113 -5.01 9.52 29.85
C THR A 113 -3.78 10.06 29.15
N TRP A 114 -2.67 9.35 29.28
CA TRP A 114 -1.39 9.65 28.65
C TRP A 114 -1.19 8.80 27.39
N ILE A 115 -1.10 9.44 26.23
CA ILE A 115 -0.92 8.78 24.93
C ILE A 115 0.53 9.00 24.47
N GLY A 116 1.34 7.93 24.40
CA GLY A 116 2.77 8.09 24.06
C GLY A 116 3.62 6.82 24.14
N GLN A 117 4.88 6.90 23.68
CA GLN A 117 5.83 5.78 23.75
C GLN A 117 6.75 5.89 24.99
N LYS A 118 6.59 4.90 25.87
CA LYS A 118 7.58 4.30 26.80
C LYS A 118 8.04 5.04 28.07
N GLN A 119 7.58 6.24 28.40
CA GLN A 119 7.81 6.80 29.74
C GLN A 119 6.53 7.47 30.27
N LYS A 120 5.92 6.87 31.29
CA LYS A 120 4.74 7.39 31.99
C LYS A 120 5.18 8.00 33.33
N PRO A 121 4.63 9.14 33.75
CA PRO A 121 4.74 9.58 35.14
C PRO A 121 4.08 8.59 36.12
N GLU A 122 4.29 8.77 37.42
CA GLU A 122 3.67 7.93 38.46
C GLU A 122 2.15 7.88 38.31
N ALA A 123 1.57 6.70 38.60
CA ALA A 123 0.14 6.46 38.40
C ALA A 123 -0.75 7.40 39.22
N ASN A 124 -0.34 7.72 40.46
CA ASN A 124 -1.05 8.65 41.33
C ASN A 124 -0.04 9.60 41.98
N PHE A 125 -0.16 10.90 41.75
CA PHE A 125 0.67 11.90 42.43
C PHE A 125 -0.13 13.16 42.73
N SER A 126 0.30 13.91 43.75
CA SER A 126 -0.29 15.19 44.11
C SER A 126 0.53 16.34 43.51
N TYR A 127 -0.14 17.29 42.87
CA TYR A 127 0.48 18.54 42.45
C TYR A 127 -0.40 19.71 42.89
N GLN A 128 0.17 20.62 43.67
CA GLN A 128 -0.55 21.67 44.39
C GLN A 128 -1.69 21.08 45.26
N SER A 129 -2.93 21.52 45.04
CA SER A 129 -4.10 20.97 45.72
C SER A 129 -4.74 19.80 44.96
N TYR A 130 -4.28 19.47 43.75
CA TYR A 130 -4.87 18.46 42.88
C TYR A 130 -4.20 17.09 43.05
N ILE A 131 -5.01 16.03 42.95
CA ILE A 131 -4.57 14.63 42.91
C ILE A 131 -4.78 14.12 41.49
N PHE A 132 -3.69 13.74 40.85
CA PHE A 132 -3.68 13.27 39.47
C PHE A 132 -3.69 11.75 39.42
N HIS A 133 -4.66 11.19 38.70
CA HIS A 133 -4.78 9.77 38.40
C HIS A 133 -4.43 9.56 36.93
N THR A 134 -3.24 9.04 36.63
CA THR A 134 -2.76 8.89 35.27
C THR A 134 -2.90 7.45 34.79
N VAL A 135 -3.39 7.27 33.56
CA VAL A 135 -3.52 5.99 32.85
C VAL A 135 -2.70 6.08 31.57
N ALA A 136 -1.93 5.06 31.22
CA ALA A 136 -1.13 5.08 29.99
C ALA A 136 -1.82 4.30 28.90
N MET A 137 -1.83 4.87 27.71
CA MET A 137 -2.39 4.27 26.52
C MET A 137 -1.30 4.17 25.45
N PRO A 138 -1.07 2.98 24.85
CA PRO A 138 -0.08 2.83 23.80
C PRO A 138 -0.49 3.66 22.58
N SER A 139 0.45 4.45 22.04
CA SER A 139 0.22 5.17 20.78
C SER A 139 0.26 4.18 19.61
N VAL A 140 -0.88 3.53 19.34
CA VAL A 140 -1.02 2.70 18.15
C VAL A 140 -1.45 3.60 16.99
N TYR A 141 -0.48 4.00 16.17
CA TYR A 141 -0.75 4.62 14.88
C TYR A 141 -1.55 3.62 14.02
N GLY A 142 -2.86 3.87 13.86
CA GLY A 142 -3.73 3.06 13.01
C GLY A 142 -4.88 2.35 13.71
N LEU A 143 -5.00 2.40 15.04
CA LEU A 143 -6.25 1.98 15.70
C LEU A 143 -7.25 3.14 15.76
N PRO A 144 -8.55 2.86 15.58
CA PRO A 144 -9.60 3.82 15.88
C PRO A 144 -9.53 4.19 17.36
N LEU A 145 -9.33 5.49 17.59
CA LEU A 145 -9.06 6.13 18.88
C LEU A 145 -10.05 5.72 19.97
N THR A 146 -11.31 5.56 19.58
CA THR A 146 -12.43 5.20 20.42
C THR A 146 -12.28 3.85 21.10
N ASP A 147 -11.98 2.78 20.37
CA ASP A 147 -11.91 1.43 20.93
C ASP A 147 -10.73 1.29 21.86
N ALA A 148 -9.61 1.92 21.52
CA ALA A 148 -8.44 1.84 22.36
C ALA A 148 -8.63 2.68 23.65
N ILE A 149 -9.39 3.79 23.62
CA ILE A 149 -9.79 4.51 24.84
C ILE A 149 -10.78 3.67 25.66
N LEU A 150 -11.84 3.13 25.04
CA LEU A 150 -12.86 2.33 25.72
C LEU A 150 -12.27 1.05 26.32
N GLN A 151 -11.44 0.33 25.57
CA GLN A 151 -10.77 -0.88 26.03
C GLN A 151 -9.81 -0.59 27.19
N THR A 152 -9.10 0.53 27.16
CA THR A 152 -8.23 0.93 28.30
C THR A 152 -9.06 1.29 29.54
N VAL A 153 -10.21 1.95 29.34
CA VAL A 153 -11.17 2.31 30.41
C VAL A 153 -11.79 1.04 31.03
N GLU A 154 -12.12 0.04 30.21
CA GLU A 154 -12.64 -1.28 30.64
C GLU A 154 -11.57 -2.14 31.34
N ASP A 155 -10.36 -2.24 30.76
CA ASP A 155 -9.28 -3.09 31.28
C ASP A 155 -8.69 -2.56 32.60
N GLU A 156 -8.64 -1.24 32.81
CA GLU A 156 -8.10 -0.63 34.04
C GLU A 156 -9.17 -0.34 35.12
N SER A 157 -10.39 -0.88 35.00
CA SER A 157 -11.47 -0.71 35.99
C SER A 157 -11.85 0.76 36.28
N MET A 158 -11.57 1.66 35.34
CA MET A 158 -11.93 3.07 35.46
C MET A 158 -13.33 3.24 34.87
N HIS A 159 -14.36 3.36 35.70
CA HIS A 159 -15.74 3.58 35.22
C HIS A 159 -16.00 4.97 34.59
N ALA A 160 -14.95 5.72 34.23
CA ALA A 160 -15.05 7.11 33.78
C ALA A 160 -14.11 7.41 32.61
N PHE A 161 -14.67 8.08 31.60
CA PHE A 161 -13.93 8.70 30.49
C PHE A 161 -12.90 9.72 31.03
N PRO A 162 -11.72 9.88 30.42
CA PRO A 162 -10.69 10.80 30.92
C PRO A 162 -11.12 12.27 30.95
N ASP A 163 -10.68 13.00 31.98
CA ASP A 163 -10.94 14.44 32.11
C ASP A 163 -10.11 15.27 31.15
N VAL A 164 -8.85 14.88 30.98
CA VAL A 164 -7.86 15.50 30.10
C VAL A 164 -6.99 14.42 29.47
N ILE A 165 -6.72 14.53 28.18
CA ILE A 165 -5.76 13.70 27.46
C ILE A 165 -4.44 14.45 27.35
N ILE A 166 -3.33 13.80 27.70
CA ILE A 166 -1.99 14.28 27.41
C ILE A 166 -1.45 13.50 26.21
N GLN A 167 -1.21 14.19 25.10
CA GLN A 167 -0.60 13.60 23.92
C GLN A 167 0.89 13.91 23.89
N GLN A 168 1.71 12.87 24.01
CA GLN A 168 3.15 12.96 23.87
C GLN A 168 3.55 13.02 22.38
N ILE A 169 4.22 14.10 22.00
CA ILE A 169 4.71 14.33 20.63
C ILE A 169 6.21 14.63 20.68
N ASP A 170 6.99 13.95 19.84
CA ASP A 170 8.40 14.21 19.59
C ASP A 170 8.54 15.35 18.56
N ALA A 171 9.29 16.39 18.93
CA ALA A 171 9.56 17.54 18.07
C ALA A 171 10.25 17.17 16.75
N CYS A 172 10.95 16.01 16.69
CA CYS A 172 11.54 15.49 15.45
C CYS A 172 10.54 14.78 14.52
N LYS A 173 9.36 14.38 15.02
CA LYS A 173 8.34 13.59 14.29
C LYS A 173 6.97 14.27 14.24
N LEU A 174 6.94 15.59 14.32
CA LEU A 174 5.72 16.42 14.35
C LEU A 174 4.70 16.04 13.29
N LYS A 175 5.12 15.86 12.03
CA LYS A 175 4.20 15.61 10.91
C LYS A 175 3.37 14.33 11.10
N GLU A 176 4.01 13.24 11.50
CA GLU A 176 3.35 11.94 11.66
C GLU A 176 2.46 11.92 12.91
N GLN A 177 2.92 12.56 13.99
CA GLN A 177 2.22 12.53 15.27
C GLN A 177 1.07 13.53 15.35
N LEU A 178 1.16 14.68 14.68
CA LEU A 178 0.06 15.64 14.57
C LEU A 178 -1.11 15.11 13.75
N MET A 179 -0.91 14.12 12.87
CA MET A 179 -2.02 13.43 12.18
C MET A 179 -3.01 12.85 13.18
N TYR A 180 -2.51 12.24 14.26
CA TYR A 180 -3.35 11.70 15.32
C TYR A 180 -4.08 12.82 16.09
N THR A 181 -3.43 13.97 16.28
CA THR A 181 -4.03 15.15 16.91
C THR A 181 -5.28 15.63 16.17
N THR A 182 -5.34 15.48 14.85
CA THR A 182 -6.54 15.90 14.08
C THR A 182 -7.80 15.12 14.47
N HIS A 183 -7.68 13.84 14.79
CA HIS A 183 -8.79 13.02 15.25
C HIS A 183 -9.26 13.45 16.65
N LEU A 184 -8.31 13.79 17.53
CA LEU A 184 -8.61 14.30 18.87
C LEU A 184 -9.34 15.65 18.81
N ILE A 185 -8.96 16.52 17.88
CA ILE A 185 -9.64 17.80 17.62
C ILE A 185 -11.09 17.55 17.18
N ASP A 186 -11.34 16.62 16.26
CA ASP A 186 -12.69 16.30 15.80
C ASP A 186 -13.59 15.72 16.90
N MET A 187 -13.02 14.96 17.83
CA MET A 187 -13.74 14.41 19.00
C MET A 187 -14.10 15.46 20.05
N ASN A 188 -13.53 16.67 19.96
CA ASN A 188 -13.76 17.75 20.94
C ASN A 188 -13.42 17.32 22.38
N ILE A 189 -12.32 16.59 22.53
CA ILE A 189 -11.78 16.20 23.84
C ILE A 189 -10.72 17.22 24.27
N ARG A 190 -10.62 17.46 25.57
CA ARG A 190 -9.59 18.32 26.17
C ARG A 190 -8.24 17.66 26.07
N VAL A 191 -7.35 18.23 25.28
CA VAL A 191 -6.03 17.67 24.98
C VAL A 191 -4.95 18.69 25.31
N VAL A 192 -3.89 18.22 25.96
CA VAL A 192 -2.63 18.97 26.12
C VAL A 192 -1.54 18.23 25.37
N ILE A 193 -0.79 18.93 24.54
CA ILE A 193 0.35 18.34 23.83
C ILE A 193 1.60 18.54 24.68
N ALA A 194 2.21 17.43 25.08
CA ALA A 194 3.52 17.40 25.70
C ALA A 194 4.58 17.21 24.60
N LEU A 195 5.35 18.25 24.30
CA LEU A 195 6.34 18.29 23.23
C LEU A 195 7.73 17.91 23.74
N TYR A 196 8.26 16.79 23.26
CA TYR A 196 9.53 16.19 23.66
C TYR A 196 10.65 16.59 22.72
N ASN A 197 11.90 16.52 23.22
CA ASN A 197 13.12 16.73 22.42
C ASN A 197 13.18 18.08 21.69
N HIS A 198 12.50 19.10 22.21
CA HIS A 198 12.52 20.44 21.60
C HIS A 198 13.94 21.00 21.53
N GLU A 199 14.80 20.71 22.51
CA GLU A 199 16.22 21.10 22.53
C GLU A 199 17.01 20.57 21.31
N THR A 200 16.63 19.39 20.79
CA THR A 200 17.26 18.78 19.62
C THR A 200 16.99 19.56 18.34
N LEU A 201 15.86 20.25 18.25
CA LEU A 201 15.59 21.17 17.14
C LEU A 201 16.55 22.35 17.16
N THR A 202 16.78 22.93 18.34
CA THR A 202 17.70 24.05 18.53
C THR A 202 19.14 23.69 18.17
N LYS A 203 19.57 22.46 18.50
CA LYS A 203 20.89 21.91 18.12
C LYS A 203 21.06 21.80 16.59
N ASN A 204 19.96 21.55 15.86
CA ASN A 204 19.93 21.44 14.40
C ASN A 204 19.63 22.78 13.70
N GLU A 205 19.80 23.91 14.40
CA GLU A 205 19.45 25.27 13.95
C GLU A 205 17.97 25.44 13.52
N SER A 206 17.12 24.45 13.75
CA SER A 206 15.71 24.47 13.37
C SER A 206 14.90 25.16 14.45
N ARG A 207 13.98 26.05 14.04
CA ARG A 207 13.12 26.81 14.95
C ARG A 207 11.67 26.36 14.79
N LEU A 208 11.04 26.03 15.92
CA LEU A 208 9.61 25.75 16.00
C LEU A 208 8.95 26.84 16.84
N SER A 209 8.00 27.56 16.26
CA SER A 209 7.14 28.48 17.01
C SER A 209 6.02 27.70 17.71
N ILE A 210 6.24 27.36 18.99
CA ILE A 210 5.29 26.61 19.81
C ILE A 210 3.99 27.41 20.00
N ASP A 211 4.09 28.72 20.27
CA ASP A 211 2.92 29.60 20.45
C ASP A 211 2.06 29.67 19.18
N TRP A 212 2.68 29.86 18.01
CA TRP A 212 1.93 29.91 16.76
C TRP A 212 1.27 28.56 16.44
N LEU A 213 1.97 27.45 16.67
CA LEU A 213 1.42 26.11 16.47
C LEU A 213 0.24 25.83 17.41
N SER A 214 0.38 26.21 18.69
CA SER A 214 -0.69 26.14 19.69
C SER A 214 -1.93 26.93 19.24
N ARG A 215 -1.77 28.14 18.72
CA ARG A 215 -2.87 28.98 18.21
C ARG A 215 -3.57 28.41 16.98
N LEU A 216 -2.81 27.77 16.09
CA LEU A 216 -3.33 27.15 14.87
C LEU A 216 -4.09 25.85 15.16
N LEU A 217 -3.58 25.02 16.08
CA LEU A 217 -4.23 23.78 16.50
C LEU A 217 -5.37 24.00 17.49
N GLY A 218 -5.33 25.11 18.24
CA GLY A 218 -6.30 25.40 19.31
C GLY A 218 -6.07 24.60 20.59
N LEU A 219 -4.93 23.91 20.67
CA LEU A 219 -4.56 23.04 21.78
C LEU A 219 -3.31 23.59 22.47
N PRO A 220 -3.26 23.59 23.81
CA PRO A 220 -2.05 24.00 24.53
C PRO A 220 -0.90 23.02 24.27
N ILE A 221 0.28 23.56 23.98
CA ILE A 221 1.51 22.82 23.75
C ILE A 221 2.53 23.23 24.80
N VAL A 222 3.04 22.27 25.56
CA VAL A 222 4.07 22.48 26.59
C VAL A 222 5.31 21.70 26.19
N ALA A 223 6.46 22.37 26.09
CA ALA A 223 7.72 21.70 25.88
C ALA A 223 8.17 21.03 27.18
N VAL A 224 8.43 19.72 27.14
CA VAL A 224 8.79 18.93 28.31
C VAL A 224 10.04 18.09 28.05
N ASN A 225 10.80 17.88 29.11
CA ASN A 225 11.92 16.94 29.14
C ASN A 225 11.82 16.12 30.42
N ILE A 226 11.39 14.85 30.30
CA ILE A 226 11.20 13.95 31.45
C ILE A 226 12.52 13.72 32.18
N GLU A 227 13.64 13.55 31.46
CA GLU A 227 14.94 13.22 32.06
C GLU A 227 15.45 14.34 32.96
N THR A 228 15.25 15.60 32.54
CA THR A 228 15.66 16.78 33.32
C THR A 228 14.55 17.33 34.20
N ASN A 229 13.35 16.72 34.15
CA ASN A 229 12.10 17.19 34.76
C ASN A 229 11.75 18.65 34.40
N GLN A 230 12.23 19.16 33.27
CA GLN A 230 11.97 20.53 32.82
C GLN A 230 10.61 20.61 32.11
N GLY A 231 9.84 21.66 32.40
CA GLY A 231 8.51 21.91 31.80
C GLY A 231 7.38 21.02 32.35
N MET A 232 7.68 20.07 33.24
CA MET A 232 6.66 19.20 33.85
C MET A 232 5.74 19.98 34.79
N ASP A 233 6.27 20.93 35.57
CA ASP A 233 5.44 21.80 36.41
C ASP A 233 4.47 22.64 35.56
N ASP A 234 4.94 23.17 34.43
CA ASP A 234 4.13 23.94 33.49
C ASP A 234 3.03 23.06 32.84
N LEU A 235 3.36 21.79 32.54
CA LEU A 235 2.41 20.81 32.01
C LEU A 235 1.27 20.58 33.01
N TRP A 236 1.59 20.34 34.28
CA TRP A 236 0.58 20.10 35.32
C TRP A 236 -0.26 21.34 35.61
N GLU A 237 0.34 22.53 35.58
CA GLU A 237 -0.40 23.78 35.70
C GLU A 237 -1.40 23.96 34.54
N VAL A 238 -0.98 23.73 33.30
CA VAL A 238 -1.84 23.81 32.11
C VAL A 238 -2.97 22.79 32.16
N VAL A 239 -2.69 21.56 32.59
CA VAL A 239 -3.73 20.52 32.74
C VAL A 239 -4.74 20.90 33.83
N SER A 240 -4.27 21.44 34.96
CA SER A 240 -5.14 21.91 36.05
C SER A 240 -6.08 23.00 35.56
N LYS A 241 -5.56 24.02 34.86
CA LYS A 241 -6.34 25.11 34.24
C LYS A 241 -7.35 24.57 33.23
N LEU A 242 -6.93 23.67 32.35
CA LEU A 242 -7.81 23.05 31.36
C LEU A 242 -8.94 22.25 32.03
N TYR A 243 -8.67 21.55 33.14
CA TYR A 243 -9.66 20.83 33.92
C TYR A 243 -10.67 21.76 34.61
N GLU A 244 -10.19 22.82 35.26
CA GLU A 244 -11.00 23.83 35.95
C GLU A 244 -11.96 24.57 35.01
N GLY A 245 -11.61 24.67 33.73
CA GLY A 245 -12.46 25.29 32.74
C GLY A 245 -11.90 26.60 32.18
N SER A 246 -10.59 26.78 32.16
CA SER A 246 -9.96 27.92 31.47
C SER A 246 -10.20 27.90 29.94
N ASP A 247 -10.91 26.90 29.42
CA ASP A 247 -11.42 26.79 28.05
C ASP A 247 -12.81 27.46 27.84
N ILE A 248 -13.33 28.22 28.83
CA ILE A 248 -14.72 28.70 28.88
C ILE A 248 -14.96 30.11 28.24
N LEU A 249 -14.00 30.58 27.41
CA LEU A 249 -14.11 31.51 26.24
C LEU A 249 -13.85 33.01 26.51
N ASP A 250 -13.31 33.87 25.60
CA ASP A 250 -13.25 33.89 24.10
C ASP A 250 -12.10 34.60 23.35
N LYS A 251 -12.37 34.89 22.05
CA LYS A 251 -12.03 36.10 21.28
C LYS A 251 -13.24 36.72 20.49
N GLU A 252 -14.19 37.49 21.02
CA GLU A 252 -15.51 37.77 20.36
C GLU A 252 -16.38 36.51 20.07
N GLY A 253 -16.45 35.65 21.10
CA GLY A 253 -17.38 34.55 21.41
C GLY A 253 -17.37 34.07 22.91
N ASN A 254 -17.44 35.00 23.91
CA ASN A 254 -16.99 34.98 25.37
C ASN A 254 -17.77 34.13 26.35
N LEU A 255 -17.11 33.78 27.46
CA LEU A 255 -17.57 34.07 28.83
C LEU A 255 -16.38 34.28 29.79
N LEU A 256 -15.68 35.40 29.57
CA LEU A 256 -14.73 36.08 30.46
C LEU A 256 -14.96 37.59 30.19
N PRO A 257 -15.06 38.56 31.13
CA PRO A 257 -14.57 38.65 32.52
C PRO A 257 -15.58 38.25 33.59
N PHE A 258 -16.34 37.21 33.26
CA PHE A 258 -17.57 36.97 33.95
C PHE A 258 -18.13 35.56 33.83
N LEU A 259 -18.31 34.95 34.98
CA LEU A 259 -19.62 34.35 35.27
C LEU A 259 -20.59 35.44 35.85
N GLN A 260 -20.09 36.69 35.93
CA GLN A 260 -20.49 38.12 36.16
C GLN A 260 -21.08 38.56 37.46
N ASP A 261 -22.12 37.93 38.00
CA ASP A 261 -22.69 38.34 39.28
C ASP A 261 -23.16 37.11 40.04
N ASP A 262 -22.28 36.55 40.85
CA ASP A 262 -22.68 35.75 42.01
C ASP A 262 -21.67 36.12 43.11
N GLU A 263 -22.09 36.98 44.05
CA GLU A 263 -21.30 37.43 45.22
C GLU A 263 -20.73 36.26 46.05
N LEU A 264 -21.14 35.02 45.77
CA LEU A 264 -20.67 33.79 46.43
C LEU A 264 -19.42 33.16 45.81
N LEU A 265 -18.91 33.65 44.68
CA LEU A 265 -17.68 33.14 44.04
C LEU A 265 -16.42 33.97 44.37
N ASP A 266 -16.57 35.26 44.65
CA ASP A 266 -15.43 36.17 44.89
C ASP A 266 -14.71 35.94 46.23
N GLU A 267 -15.41 35.44 47.26
CA GLU A 267 -14.76 35.17 48.57
C GLU A 267 -13.85 33.94 48.56
N HIS A 268 -14.01 33.00 47.62
CA HIS A 268 -13.26 31.72 47.65
C HIS A 268 -12.20 31.59 46.55
N TYR A 269 -12.34 32.30 45.41
CA TYR A 269 -11.33 32.27 44.34
C TYR A 269 -10.17 33.25 44.56
N HIS A 270 -10.34 34.25 45.43
CA HIS A 270 -9.31 35.28 45.68
C HIS A 270 -8.05 34.79 46.41
N GLN A 271 -7.96 33.51 46.80
CA GLN A 271 -6.72 32.95 47.38
C GLN A 271 -5.74 32.38 46.34
N ILE A 272 -6.11 32.20 45.08
CA ILE A 272 -5.15 31.82 44.03
C ILE A 272 -4.60 33.09 43.38
N ASN A 273 -4.00 33.93 44.21
CA ASN A 273 -3.18 35.04 43.76
C ASN A 273 -1.76 34.49 43.50
N LEU A 274 -1.62 33.67 42.45
CA LEU A 274 -0.29 33.23 41.99
C LEU A 274 0.34 34.35 41.17
N SER A 275 0.75 35.39 41.90
CA SER A 275 1.77 36.33 41.43
C SER A 275 2.96 35.54 40.90
N HIS A 276 3.16 35.65 39.59
CA HIS A 276 4.07 34.84 38.80
C HIS A 276 5.47 34.70 39.42
N ARG A 277 5.92 33.45 39.55
CA ARG A 277 7.28 33.07 39.97
C ARG A 277 8.33 33.29 38.86
N HIS A 278 8.14 34.18 37.89
CA HIS A 278 9.16 34.45 36.87
C HIS A 278 10.30 35.37 37.33
N ARG A 279 10.21 36.00 38.51
CA ARG A 279 11.23 36.96 38.97
C ARG A 279 12.55 36.33 39.45
N LYS A 280 12.59 35.03 39.80
CA LYS A 280 13.81 34.40 40.35
C LYS A 280 14.74 33.74 39.31
N GLN A 281 14.26 33.40 38.12
CA GLN A 281 15.14 32.85 37.05
C GLN A 281 15.76 33.93 36.16
N ALA A 282 15.14 35.11 36.02
CA ALA A 282 15.71 36.24 35.28
C ALA A 282 17.06 36.73 35.87
N GLY A 283 17.28 36.53 37.18
CA GLY A 283 18.54 36.89 37.83
C GLY A 283 19.74 36.01 37.45
N ARG A 284 19.50 34.78 36.98
CA ARG A 284 20.57 33.83 36.60
C ARG A 284 20.95 33.94 35.11
N ALA A 285 20.02 34.37 34.26
CA ALA A 285 20.23 34.60 32.83
C ALA A 285 21.00 35.90 32.51
N LYS A 286 21.13 36.83 33.47
CA LYS A 286 21.86 38.09 33.28
C LYS A 286 23.39 37.93 33.10
N LYS A 287 23.94 36.73 33.31
CA LYS A 287 25.39 36.43 33.19
C LYS A 287 25.82 35.79 31.86
N SER A 288 24.90 35.43 30.95
CA SER A 288 25.26 34.72 29.71
C SER A 288 25.07 35.52 28.40
N GLY A 289 24.66 36.79 28.45
CA GLY A 289 24.68 37.69 27.29
C GLY A 289 23.84 37.25 26.08
N LEU A 290 22.89 36.33 26.24
CA LEU A 290 22.23 35.63 25.12
C LEU A 290 20.84 36.17 24.71
N PHE A 291 20.39 37.33 25.19
CA PHE A 291 19.06 37.86 24.87
C PHE A 291 19.06 39.37 24.63
N SER A 292 18.37 39.81 23.56
CA SER A 292 18.09 41.21 23.24
C SER A 292 16.97 41.76 24.15
N PRO A 293 17.03 43.02 24.62
CA PRO A 293 15.99 43.63 25.46
C PRO A 293 14.60 43.69 24.82
N SER A 294 14.49 43.53 23.50
CA SER A 294 13.23 43.57 22.75
C SER A 294 12.35 42.32 22.89
N ASP A 295 12.91 41.19 23.36
CA ASP A 295 12.17 39.91 23.45
C ASP A 295 11.50 39.71 24.83
N LEU A 296 11.64 40.70 25.74
CA LEU A 296 11.21 40.61 27.13
C LEU A 296 9.90 41.37 27.43
N GLU A 297 9.37 42.15 26.49
CA GLU A 297 8.16 42.96 26.71
C GLU A 297 6.84 42.28 26.29
N ASP A 298 6.87 41.16 25.57
CA ASP A 298 5.66 40.47 25.06
C ASP A 298 5.20 39.23 25.85
N ASN A 299 5.83 38.90 27.00
CA ASN A 299 5.46 37.75 27.83
C ASN A 299 4.24 38.01 28.74
N ILE A 300 3.21 38.65 28.20
CA ILE A 300 1.90 38.74 28.84
C ILE A 300 1.02 37.69 28.15
N ASN A 301 0.60 36.66 28.91
CA ASN A 301 -0.40 35.64 28.57
C ASN A 301 0.04 34.40 27.77
N LEU A 302 1.08 33.68 28.23
CA LEU A 302 1.56 32.43 27.62
C LEU A 302 0.56 31.23 27.67
N HIS A 303 -0.54 31.32 28.42
CA HIS A 303 -1.46 30.19 28.68
C HIS A 303 -2.94 30.49 28.43
N THR A 304 -3.27 31.64 27.84
CA THR A 304 -4.61 32.24 28.03
C THR A 304 -5.59 31.95 26.90
N ILE A 305 -5.24 31.15 25.89
CA ILE A 305 -6.14 30.91 24.75
C ILE A 305 -6.24 29.42 24.42
N ILE A 306 -7.17 28.75 25.10
CA ILE A 306 -7.66 27.42 24.71
C ILE A 306 -8.95 27.66 23.92
N ARG A 307 -8.96 27.30 22.63
CA ARG A 307 -10.15 27.42 21.79
C ARG A 307 -10.42 26.13 21.05
N HIS A 308 -11.67 25.70 21.05
CA HIS A 308 -12.08 24.61 20.18
C HIS A 308 -11.99 25.05 18.70
N ILE A 309 -11.27 24.31 17.88
CA ILE A 309 -11.17 24.53 16.43
C ILE A 309 -11.81 23.35 15.70
N HIS A 310 -12.50 23.63 14.59
CA HIS A 310 -12.92 22.61 13.64
C HIS A 310 -11.99 22.65 12.43
N ILE A 311 -11.42 21.50 12.06
CA ILE A 311 -10.61 21.39 10.85
C ILE A 311 -11.56 21.49 9.65
N TYR A 312 -11.33 22.49 8.81
CA TYR A 312 -12.14 22.72 7.61
C TYR A 312 -11.68 21.80 6.47
N TYR A 313 -12.57 20.92 6.00
CA TYR A 313 -12.23 19.96 4.93
C TYR A 313 -12.59 20.42 3.51
N GLY A 314 -13.13 21.63 3.37
CA GLY A 314 -13.61 22.14 2.08
C GLY A 314 -15.14 22.10 1.97
N ALA A 315 -15.69 22.97 1.13
CA ALA A 315 -17.13 23.23 1.09
C ALA A 315 -17.96 21.99 0.70
N GLY A 316 -17.44 21.12 -0.17
CA GLY A 316 -18.12 19.86 -0.54
C GLY A 316 -18.27 18.92 0.65
N ILE A 317 -17.16 18.66 1.35
CA ILE A 317 -17.14 17.75 2.50
C ILE A 317 -17.92 18.33 3.69
N GLU A 318 -17.79 19.63 3.98
CA GLU A 318 -18.53 20.28 5.07
C GLU A 318 -20.05 20.23 4.87
N ARG A 319 -20.54 20.36 3.61
CA ARG A 319 -21.97 20.15 3.30
C ARG A 319 -22.41 18.72 3.65
N GLY A 320 -21.60 17.73 3.31
CA GLY A 320 -21.85 16.33 3.67
C GLY A 320 -21.88 16.10 5.18
N ILE A 321 -20.92 16.70 5.91
CA ILE A 321 -20.84 16.63 7.37
C ILE A 321 -22.09 17.25 8.02
N GLU A 322 -22.53 18.44 7.58
CA GLU A 322 -23.69 19.10 8.19
C GLU A 322 -25.01 18.36 7.90
N LYS A 323 -25.17 17.80 6.69
CA LYS A 323 -26.29 16.92 6.34
C LYS A 323 -26.35 15.71 7.29
N LEU A 324 -25.23 15.01 7.47
CA LEU A 324 -25.15 13.85 8.35
C LEU A 324 -25.38 14.22 9.82
N LYS A 325 -24.75 15.29 10.29
CA LYS A 325 -24.91 15.81 11.65
C LYS A 325 -26.39 16.11 11.96
N THR A 326 -27.13 16.69 11.02
CA THR A 326 -28.57 16.97 11.18
C THR A 326 -29.39 15.72 11.42
N VAL A 327 -29.08 14.62 10.71
CA VAL A 327 -29.78 13.33 10.88
C VAL A 327 -29.33 12.62 12.16
N LEU A 328 -28.03 12.64 12.46
CA LEU A 328 -27.47 12.07 13.68
C LEU A 328 -28.05 12.74 14.93
N MET A 329 -28.25 14.07 14.92
CA MET A 329 -28.82 14.83 16.03
C MET A 329 -30.29 14.51 16.34
N LYS A 330 -31.00 13.78 15.46
CA LYS A 330 -32.36 13.29 15.72
C LYS A 330 -32.38 12.13 16.73
N ASN A 331 -31.28 11.39 16.84
CA ASN A 331 -31.16 10.31 17.81
C ASN A 331 -30.68 10.86 19.14
N GLU A 332 -31.32 10.42 20.22
CA GLU A 332 -31.02 10.88 21.56
C GLU A 332 -29.65 10.38 22.03
N SER A 333 -29.32 9.10 21.75
CA SER A 333 -28.06 8.45 22.12
C SER A 333 -26.82 8.96 21.37
N ALA A 334 -26.99 9.67 20.26
CA ALA A 334 -25.86 10.16 19.47
C ALA A 334 -25.06 11.28 20.15
N ARG A 335 -25.60 11.89 21.22
CA ARG A 335 -24.96 12.99 21.96
C ARG A 335 -24.20 12.54 23.20
N ASP A 336 -24.46 11.32 23.67
CA ASP A 336 -24.02 10.87 24.99
C ASP A 336 -22.58 10.37 24.96
N GLU A 337 -22.12 9.79 23.84
CA GLU A 337 -20.80 9.13 23.78
C GLU A 337 -19.80 9.82 22.82
N PHE A 338 -20.26 10.34 21.67
CA PHE A 338 -19.39 10.96 20.67
C PHE A 338 -19.90 12.31 20.17
N ALA A 339 -18.96 13.18 19.78
CA ALA A 339 -19.31 14.41 19.09
C ALA A 339 -20.00 14.09 17.73
N PRO A 340 -21.17 14.68 17.42
CA PRO A 340 -21.87 14.40 16.16
C PRO A 340 -21.05 14.68 14.90
N ARG A 341 -20.12 15.65 14.95
CA ARG A 341 -19.19 15.94 13.86
C ARG A 341 -18.23 14.77 13.63
N TYR A 342 -17.64 14.23 14.70
CA TYR A 342 -16.72 13.09 14.60
C TYR A 342 -17.41 11.88 13.96
N LEU A 343 -18.62 11.56 14.41
CA LEU A 343 -19.43 10.48 13.82
C LEU A 343 -19.69 10.72 12.33
N ALA A 344 -20.07 11.94 11.94
CA ALA A 344 -20.29 12.29 10.55
C ALA A 344 -19.03 12.10 9.68
N VAL A 345 -17.87 12.60 10.15
CA VAL A 345 -16.60 12.45 9.44
C VAL A 345 -16.22 10.97 9.29
N LYS A 346 -16.33 10.17 10.37
CA LYS A 346 -16.01 8.74 10.32
C LYS A 346 -16.98 7.91 9.47
N LEU A 347 -18.25 8.30 9.39
CA LEU A 347 -19.20 7.68 8.48
C LEU A 347 -18.86 7.96 7.02
N LEU A 348 -18.41 9.18 6.67
CA LEU A 348 -17.94 9.50 5.33
C LEU A 348 -16.67 8.73 4.94
N GLU A 349 -15.82 8.37 5.91
CA GLU A 349 -14.63 7.52 5.71
C GLU A 349 -14.95 6.01 5.61
N HIS A 350 -16.23 5.61 5.66
CA HIS A 350 -16.66 4.21 5.73
C HIS A 350 -16.03 3.42 6.89
N ASN A 351 -15.91 4.03 8.07
CA ASN A 351 -15.44 3.33 9.25
C ASN A 351 -16.48 2.31 9.75
N LYS A 352 -16.15 1.01 9.61
CA LYS A 352 -17.05 -0.12 9.94
C LYS A 352 -17.51 -0.15 11.40
N GLN A 353 -16.68 0.32 12.33
CA GLN A 353 -17.03 0.24 13.76
C GLN A 353 -18.00 1.34 14.15
N ILE A 354 -17.77 2.56 13.67
CA ILE A 354 -18.75 3.64 13.83
C ILE A 354 -20.05 3.29 13.12
N GLU A 355 -19.99 2.61 11.98
CA GLU A 355 -21.19 2.05 11.34
C GLU A 355 -21.89 1.05 12.27
N ASN A 356 -21.17 0.11 12.89
CA ASN A 356 -21.74 -0.84 13.85
C ASN A 356 -22.37 -0.16 15.08
N PHE A 357 -21.79 0.93 15.57
CA PHE A 357 -22.35 1.74 16.64
C PHE A 357 -23.67 2.40 16.19
N VAL A 358 -23.68 3.00 15.00
CA VAL A 358 -24.83 3.71 14.45
C VAL A 358 -25.95 2.76 14.01
N ILE A 359 -25.66 1.47 13.76
CA ILE A 359 -26.69 0.42 13.54
C ILE A 359 -27.69 0.33 14.68
N GLN A 360 -27.28 0.65 15.91
CA GLN A 360 -28.16 0.62 17.07
C GLN A 360 -29.21 1.74 17.08
N PHE A 361 -29.07 2.75 16.21
CA PHE A 361 -29.99 3.88 16.17
C PHE A 361 -31.28 3.57 15.41
N PRO A 362 -32.46 4.04 15.88
CA PRO A 362 -33.74 3.75 15.25
C PRO A 362 -33.85 4.22 13.79
N ASN A 363 -33.13 5.28 13.43
CA ASN A 363 -33.12 5.89 12.10
C ASN A 363 -31.88 5.50 11.26
N TYR A 364 -31.23 4.37 11.57
CA TYR A 364 -30.01 3.92 10.89
C TYR A 364 -30.13 3.98 9.35
N GLN A 365 -31.25 3.52 8.79
CA GLN A 365 -31.47 3.53 7.34
C GLN A 365 -31.42 4.93 6.73
N ASP A 366 -31.90 5.95 7.45
CA ASP A 366 -31.86 7.33 6.97
C ASP A 366 -30.45 7.91 7.04
N ILE A 367 -29.68 7.56 8.08
CA ILE A 367 -28.28 7.96 8.21
C ILE A 367 -27.46 7.40 7.05
N ILE A 368 -27.63 6.12 6.74
CA ILE A 368 -26.90 5.45 5.66
C ILE A 368 -27.28 6.02 4.29
N LYS A 369 -28.57 6.27 4.04
CA LYS A 369 -29.01 6.93 2.80
C LYS A 369 -28.38 8.31 2.63
N VAL A 370 -28.34 9.11 3.69
CA VAL A 370 -27.72 10.45 3.65
C VAL A 370 -26.21 10.37 3.50
N ARG A 371 -25.55 9.41 4.16
CA ARG A 371 -24.12 9.12 3.99
C ARG A 371 -23.82 8.80 2.53
N ASP A 372 -24.50 7.83 1.95
CA ASP A 372 -24.22 7.35 0.59
C ASP A 372 -24.49 8.43 -0.46
N ALA A 373 -25.51 9.27 -0.24
CA ALA A 373 -25.76 10.44 -1.08
C ALA A 373 -24.64 11.49 -0.95
N ALA A 374 -24.18 11.78 0.28
CA ALA A 374 -23.10 12.74 0.52
C ALA A 374 -21.75 12.25 -0.03
N VAL A 375 -21.42 10.96 0.12
CA VAL A 375 -20.21 10.34 -0.44
C VAL A 375 -20.22 10.47 -1.97
N LYS A 376 -21.32 10.11 -2.64
CA LYS A 376 -21.44 10.28 -4.10
C LYS A 376 -21.32 11.74 -4.54
N GLU A 377 -21.86 12.68 -3.77
CA GLU A 377 -21.72 14.12 -4.08
C GLU A 377 -20.24 14.55 -3.98
N ILE A 378 -19.54 14.12 -2.93
CA ILE A 378 -18.11 14.41 -2.72
C ILE A 378 -17.26 13.78 -3.82
N GLU A 379 -17.51 12.52 -4.18
CA GLU A 379 -16.77 11.79 -5.23
C GLU A 379 -16.93 12.44 -6.61
N ASN A 380 -18.15 12.91 -6.92
CA ASN A 380 -18.40 13.62 -8.18
C ASN A 380 -17.77 15.03 -8.19
N ASP A 381 -17.80 15.75 -7.06
CA ASP A 381 -17.26 17.11 -6.95
C ASP A 381 -15.72 17.11 -6.97
N LEU A 382 -15.08 16.12 -6.33
CA LEU A 382 -13.62 16.08 -6.14
C LEU A 382 -12.89 15.09 -7.07
N LEU A 383 -13.62 14.23 -7.78
CA LEU A 383 -13.06 13.15 -8.63
C LEU A 383 -12.09 12.23 -7.87
N ASP A 384 -12.31 12.05 -6.57
CA ASP A 384 -11.52 11.21 -5.66
C ASP A 384 -12.46 10.58 -4.62
N ASP A 385 -12.02 9.48 -4.01
CA ASP A 385 -12.75 8.81 -2.93
C ASP A 385 -12.93 9.76 -1.73
N ALA A 386 -14.11 9.74 -1.10
CA ALA A 386 -14.42 10.65 0.01
C ALA A 386 -13.44 10.52 1.20
N SER A 387 -12.96 9.30 1.47
CA SER A 387 -11.97 9.03 2.53
C SER A 387 -10.62 9.63 2.18
N ASN A 388 -10.16 9.45 0.94
CA ASN A 388 -8.91 10.04 0.44
C ASN A 388 -8.95 11.57 0.48
N ALA A 389 -10.09 12.15 0.11
CA ALA A 389 -10.27 13.60 0.11
C ALA A 389 -10.18 14.19 1.53
N ILE A 390 -10.81 13.54 2.53
CA ILE A 390 -10.72 13.93 3.94
C ILE A 390 -9.28 13.80 4.45
N ASP A 391 -8.59 12.71 4.13
CA ASP A 391 -7.19 12.50 4.53
C ASP A 391 -6.23 13.49 3.86
N GLY A 392 -6.49 13.83 2.59
CA GLY A 392 -5.80 14.89 1.87
C GLY A 392 -5.96 16.24 2.56
N ALA A 393 -7.18 16.57 2.99
CA ALA A 393 -7.47 17.80 3.71
C ALA A 393 -6.80 17.86 5.10
N ARG A 394 -6.79 16.76 5.87
CA ARG A 394 -6.04 16.68 7.16
C ARG A 394 -4.54 16.89 6.95
N LYS A 395 -3.96 16.21 5.95
CA LYS A 395 -2.55 16.38 5.58
C LYS A 395 -2.27 17.82 5.17
N GLY A 396 -3.18 18.43 4.42
CA GLY A 396 -3.11 19.84 4.02
C GLY A 396 -3.09 20.79 5.21
N PHE A 397 -3.99 20.59 6.18
CA PHE A 397 -4.07 21.37 7.41
C PHE A 397 -2.76 21.31 8.21
N ILE A 398 -2.21 20.11 8.46
CA ILE A 398 -0.97 19.94 9.21
C ILE A 398 0.23 20.48 8.45
N GLN A 399 0.33 20.23 7.14
CA GLN A 399 1.42 20.78 6.34
C GLN A 399 1.38 22.29 6.27
N GLY A 400 0.19 22.89 6.17
CA GLY A 400 0.00 24.34 6.27
C GLY A 400 0.49 24.87 7.62
N ALA A 401 0.02 24.26 8.72
CA ALA A 401 0.42 24.67 10.06
C ALA A 401 1.94 24.56 10.27
N LEU A 402 2.55 23.43 9.92
CA LEU A 402 3.99 23.24 10.04
C LEU A 402 4.79 24.16 9.12
N LYS A 403 4.28 24.48 7.92
CA LYS A 403 4.96 25.42 7.02
C LYS A 403 5.03 26.83 7.61
N GLU A 404 4.04 27.23 8.41
CA GLU A 404 4.02 28.52 9.11
C GLU A 404 4.81 28.49 10.42
N THR A 405 4.85 27.37 11.12
CA THR A 405 5.41 27.30 12.49
C THR A 405 6.82 26.73 12.56
N PHE A 406 7.20 25.89 11.59
CA PHE A 406 8.45 25.14 11.60
C PHE A 406 9.39 25.66 10.51
N HIS A 407 10.41 26.39 10.93
CA HIS A 407 11.49 26.85 10.06
C HIS A 407 12.68 25.93 10.26
N SER A 408 12.86 24.99 9.32
CA SER A 408 14.09 24.21 9.29
C SER A 408 15.21 25.07 8.71
N SER A 409 16.25 25.35 9.51
CA SER A 409 17.49 25.95 9.02
C SER A 409 18.46 24.90 8.47
N ALA A 410 17.96 23.69 8.20
CA ALA A 410 18.75 22.69 7.50
C ALA A 410 19.21 23.29 6.18
N LYS A 411 20.54 23.47 6.04
CA LYS A 411 21.19 23.62 4.73
C LYS A 411 20.52 22.61 3.79
N PRO A 412 20.18 22.98 2.55
CA PRO A 412 19.57 22.06 1.60
C PRO A 412 20.40 20.78 1.66
N LYS A 413 19.75 19.70 2.09
CA LYS A 413 20.36 18.38 2.28
C LYS A 413 21.25 18.18 1.06
N GLU A 414 22.57 18.06 1.23
CA GLU A 414 23.43 17.71 0.10
C GLU A 414 22.77 16.50 -0.54
N ILE A 415 22.32 16.67 -1.79
CA ILE A 415 21.54 15.66 -2.49
C ILE A 415 22.38 14.39 -2.41
N SER A 416 21.93 13.43 -1.60
CA SER A 416 22.67 12.20 -1.38
C SER A 416 22.90 11.56 -2.75
N PHE A 417 23.98 10.80 -2.91
CA PHE A 417 24.18 10.05 -4.15
C PHE A 417 22.93 9.22 -4.52
N GLN A 418 22.19 8.74 -3.51
CA GLN A 418 20.89 8.08 -3.67
C GLN A 418 19.80 9.00 -4.22
N ASP A 419 19.69 10.25 -3.74
CA ASP A 419 18.68 11.21 -4.20
C ASP A 419 18.96 11.65 -5.66
N LYS A 420 20.23 11.74 -6.07
CA LYS A 420 20.60 12.00 -7.48
C LYS A 420 20.23 10.84 -8.40
N LEU A 421 20.48 9.61 -7.93
CA LEU A 421 20.10 8.40 -8.64
C LEU A 421 18.58 8.27 -8.75
N ASP A 422 17.84 8.49 -7.66
CA ASP A 422 16.38 8.46 -7.68
C ASP A 422 15.82 9.54 -8.61
N HIS A 423 16.42 10.73 -8.70
CA HIS A 423 15.99 11.75 -9.67
C HIS A 423 16.13 11.28 -11.12
N ILE A 424 17.21 10.57 -11.47
CA ILE A 424 17.39 10.00 -12.82
C ILE A 424 16.43 8.84 -13.05
N PHE A 425 16.35 7.91 -12.10
CA PHE A 425 15.60 6.68 -12.25
C PHE A 425 14.09 6.90 -12.18
N THR A 426 13.60 7.85 -11.39
CA THR A 426 12.15 8.13 -11.28
C THR A 426 11.65 9.17 -12.27
N HIS A 427 12.54 9.76 -13.07
CA HIS A 427 12.14 10.74 -14.07
C HIS A 427 11.20 10.12 -15.12
N LYS A 428 10.16 10.85 -15.50
CA LYS A 428 9.07 10.39 -16.37
C LYS A 428 9.50 9.82 -17.73
N VAL A 429 10.66 10.22 -18.25
CA VAL A 429 11.19 9.74 -19.55
C VAL A 429 12.49 8.97 -19.37
N TRP A 430 13.40 9.50 -18.54
CA TRP A 430 14.71 8.90 -18.29
C TRP A 430 14.58 7.61 -17.49
N GLY A 431 13.57 7.48 -16.63
CA GLY A 431 13.27 6.24 -15.91
C GLY A 431 12.93 5.08 -16.84
N TYR A 432 12.07 5.30 -17.84
CA TYR A 432 11.78 4.26 -18.85
C TYR A 432 13.01 3.93 -19.70
N PHE A 433 13.80 4.94 -20.10
CA PHE A 433 15.02 4.72 -20.89
C PHE A 433 16.04 3.89 -20.12
N VAL A 434 16.35 4.28 -18.88
CA VAL A 434 17.27 3.54 -18.00
C VAL A 434 16.75 2.14 -17.75
N PHE A 435 15.44 1.96 -17.55
CA PHE A 435 14.85 0.65 -17.35
C PHE A 435 15.05 -0.28 -18.55
N VAL A 436 14.73 0.19 -19.76
CA VAL A 436 14.95 -0.58 -20.98
C VAL A 436 16.43 -0.87 -21.18
N MET A 437 17.30 0.10 -20.91
CA MET A 437 18.76 -0.06 -21.03
C MET A 437 19.32 -1.05 -20.01
N ALA A 438 18.83 -1.05 -18.77
CA ALA A 438 19.21 -2.01 -17.73
C ALA A 438 18.81 -3.43 -18.14
N ILE A 439 17.55 -3.64 -18.56
CA ILE A 439 17.09 -4.94 -19.06
C ILE A 439 17.90 -5.38 -20.30
N PHE A 440 18.17 -4.47 -21.24
CA PHE A 440 19.01 -4.75 -22.40
C PHE A 440 20.41 -5.23 -21.99
N ILE A 441 21.07 -4.54 -21.05
CA ILE A 441 22.37 -4.96 -20.52
C ILE A 441 22.27 -6.36 -19.91
N THR A 442 21.24 -6.65 -19.10
CA THR A 442 21.11 -7.98 -18.49
C THR A 442 20.98 -9.09 -19.54
N PHE A 443 20.18 -8.90 -20.58
CA PHE A 443 20.06 -9.86 -21.68
C PHE A 443 21.35 -9.98 -22.49
N GLN A 444 21.94 -8.85 -22.87
CA GLN A 444 23.19 -8.83 -23.65
C GLN A 444 24.33 -9.52 -22.90
N ALA A 445 24.49 -9.21 -21.60
CA ALA A 445 25.49 -9.85 -20.75
C ALA A 445 25.20 -11.34 -20.58
N THR A 446 23.94 -11.74 -20.46
CA THR A 446 23.57 -13.16 -20.34
C THR A 446 24.00 -13.98 -21.55
N PHE A 447 23.79 -13.50 -22.78
CA PHE A 447 24.19 -14.24 -23.98
C PHE A 447 25.69 -14.14 -24.26
N LEU A 448 26.29 -12.96 -24.09
CA LEU A 448 27.70 -12.76 -24.35
C LEU A 448 28.58 -13.56 -23.37
N LEU A 449 28.29 -13.45 -22.06
CA LEU A 449 29.05 -14.17 -21.04
C LEU A 449 28.68 -15.66 -21.01
N GLY A 450 27.44 -15.98 -21.40
CA GLY A 450 26.91 -17.34 -21.39
C GLY A 450 27.39 -18.23 -22.54
N ALA A 451 27.79 -17.64 -23.68
CA ALA A 451 28.32 -18.39 -24.81
C ALA A 451 29.58 -19.20 -24.46
N TYR A 452 30.50 -18.65 -23.66
CA TYR A 452 31.74 -19.36 -23.31
C TYR A 452 31.50 -20.62 -22.46
N PRO A 453 30.74 -20.57 -21.34
CA PRO A 453 30.44 -21.79 -20.59
C PRO A 453 29.57 -22.78 -21.35
N MET A 454 28.71 -22.30 -22.27
CA MET A 454 27.89 -23.14 -23.14
C MET A 454 28.78 -24.05 -24.01
N GLU A 455 29.78 -23.48 -24.67
CA GLU A 455 30.73 -24.20 -25.52
C GLU A 455 31.57 -25.22 -24.73
N TRP A 456 31.96 -24.88 -23.49
CA TRP A 456 32.69 -25.82 -22.61
C TRP A 456 31.87 -27.04 -22.26
N ILE A 457 30.59 -26.85 -21.93
CA ILE A 457 29.69 -27.97 -21.60
C ILE A 457 29.42 -28.79 -22.86
N GLU A 458 29.21 -28.15 -24.01
CA GLU A 458 28.99 -28.84 -25.29
C GLU A 458 30.19 -29.71 -25.65
N THR A 459 31.41 -29.18 -25.53
CA THR A 459 32.65 -29.92 -25.76
C THR A 459 32.77 -31.10 -24.79
N LEU A 460 32.41 -30.92 -23.52
CA LEU A 460 32.44 -31.98 -22.51
C LEU A 460 31.42 -33.09 -22.81
N VAL A 461 30.20 -32.72 -23.23
CA VAL A 461 29.15 -33.67 -23.62
C VAL A 461 29.55 -34.45 -24.86
N ASN A 462 30.08 -33.76 -25.89
CA ASN A 462 30.54 -34.40 -27.12
C ASN A 462 31.73 -35.33 -26.86
N TRP A 463 32.67 -34.91 -26.01
CA TRP A 463 33.78 -35.77 -25.58
C TRP A 463 33.29 -37.03 -24.86
N ALA A 464 32.32 -36.90 -23.94
CA ALA A 464 31.73 -38.03 -23.25
C ALA A 464 30.96 -38.97 -24.21
N GLY A 465 30.20 -38.41 -25.16
CA GLY A 465 29.47 -39.15 -26.18
C GLY A 465 30.40 -39.95 -27.09
N ASN A 466 31.41 -39.29 -27.67
CA ASN A 466 32.39 -39.93 -28.55
C ASN A 466 33.26 -40.97 -27.82
N GLY A 467 33.59 -40.72 -26.55
CA GLY A 467 34.33 -41.68 -25.72
C GLY A 467 33.55 -42.99 -25.50
N LEU A 468 32.24 -42.90 -25.25
CA LEU A 468 31.36 -44.05 -25.14
C LEU A 468 31.13 -44.74 -26.49
N ASP A 469 30.98 -43.95 -27.56
CA ASP A 469 30.78 -44.45 -28.92
C ASP A 469 31.96 -45.32 -29.40
N ALA A 470 33.19 -44.90 -29.10
CA ALA A 470 34.41 -45.62 -29.44
C ALA A 470 34.67 -46.88 -28.59
N THR A 471 34.12 -46.96 -27.38
CA THR A 471 34.40 -48.05 -26.43
C THR A 471 33.36 -49.19 -26.51
N MET A 472 32.15 -48.92 -27.00
CA MET A 472 31.03 -49.85 -26.98
C MET A 472 30.68 -50.42 -28.36
N GLN A 473 30.36 -51.71 -28.41
CA GLN A 473 29.84 -52.36 -29.61
C GLN A 473 28.45 -51.82 -29.98
N ASN A 474 28.12 -51.81 -31.28
CA ASN A 474 26.83 -51.35 -31.77
C ASN A 474 25.70 -52.21 -31.20
N GLY A 475 24.76 -51.57 -30.49
CA GLY A 475 23.66 -52.26 -29.82
C GLY A 475 22.73 -51.29 -29.08
N MET A 476 21.56 -51.79 -28.68
CA MET A 476 20.49 -50.99 -28.07
C MET A 476 20.93 -50.17 -26.83
N LEU A 477 21.85 -50.73 -26.04
CA LEU A 477 22.36 -50.07 -24.83
C LEU A 477 23.31 -48.90 -25.16
N LYS A 478 24.05 -49.00 -26.27
CA LYS A 478 24.89 -47.92 -26.79
C LYS A 478 24.03 -46.75 -27.27
N ASP A 479 23.02 -47.03 -28.09
CA ASP A 479 22.10 -46.01 -28.62
C ASP A 479 21.32 -45.30 -27.49
N LEU A 480 20.91 -46.03 -26.44
CA LEU A 480 20.27 -45.44 -25.27
C LEU A 480 21.21 -44.50 -24.49
N LEU A 481 22.47 -44.90 -24.29
CA LEU A 481 23.42 -44.13 -23.50
C LEU A 481 23.93 -42.90 -24.26
N VAL A 482 24.30 -43.06 -25.53
CA VAL A 482 24.87 -41.99 -26.36
C VAL A 482 23.77 -41.04 -26.84
N ASP A 483 22.75 -41.55 -27.56
CA ASP A 483 21.72 -40.70 -28.16
C ASP A 483 20.61 -40.34 -27.17
N GLY A 484 20.18 -41.31 -26.35
CA GLY A 484 19.08 -41.12 -25.40
C GLY A 484 19.45 -40.30 -24.16
N ILE A 485 20.52 -40.67 -23.45
CA ILE A 485 20.90 -40.07 -22.17
C ILE A 485 21.88 -38.91 -22.36
N ILE A 486 23.03 -39.13 -23.02
CA ILE A 486 24.06 -38.09 -23.16
C ILE A 486 23.60 -36.99 -24.12
N GLY A 487 23.10 -37.34 -25.30
CA GLY A 487 22.54 -36.38 -26.25
C GLY A 487 21.33 -35.62 -25.67
N GLY A 488 20.40 -36.35 -25.05
CA GLY A 488 19.19 -35.77 -24.44
C GLY A 488 19.46 -34.84 -23.25
N VAL A 489 20.24 -35.30 -22.25
CA VAL A 489 20.56 -34.50 -21.04
C VAL A 489 21.57 -33.41 -21.36
N GLY A 490 22.57 -33.72 -22.19
CA GLY A 490 23.62 -32.79 -22.61
C GLY A 490 23.04 -31.58 -23.34
N GLY A 491 22.07 -31.79 -24.25
CA GLY A 491 21.38 -30.71 -24.95
C GLY A 491 20.71 -29.69 -24.04
N VAL A 492 20.29 -30.07 -22.83
CA VAL A 492 19.70 -29.13 -21.86
C VAL A 492 20.74 -28.55 -20.91
N LEU A 493 21.72 -29.35 -20.48
CA LEU A 493 22.77 -28.92 -19.56
C LEU A 493 23.60 -27.76 -20.14
N VAL A 494 23.80 -27.77 -21.46
CA VAL A 494 24.50 -26.73 -22.22
C VAL A 494 23.90 -25.32 -21.99
N PHE A 495 22.59 -25.19 -21.73
CA PHE A 495 21.93 -23.90 -21.48
C PHE A 495 21.93 -23.45 -20.01
N LEU A 496 22.34 -24.31 -19.08
CA LEU A 496 22.36 -24.00 -17.64
C LEU A 496 23.12 -22.71 -17.30
N PRO A 497 24.31 -22.42 -17.87
CA PRO A 497 25.06 -21.22 -17.53
C PRO A 497 24.30 -19.91 -17.81
N ASN A 498 23.60 -19.84 -18.93
CA ASN A 498 22.81 -18.67 -19.33
C ASN A 498 21.69 -18.41 -18.30
N ILE A 499 21.04 -19.47 -17.81
CA ILE A 499 20.00 -19.36 -16.78
C ILE A 499 20.58 -18.84 -15.46
N LEU A 500 21.77 -19.28 -15.08
CA LEU A 500 22.44 -18.84 -13.84
C LEU A 500 22.85 -17.37 -13.92
N ILE A 501 23.42 -16.94 -15.05
CA ILE A 501 23.79 -15.54 -15.27
C ILE A 501 22.54 -14.65 -15.23
N LEU A 502 21.43 -15.09 -15.85
CA LEU A 502 20.16 -14.37 -15.79
C LEU A 502 19.64 -14.25 -14.35
N TYR A 503 19.64 -15.34 -13.58
CA TYR A 503 19.21 -15.29 -12.17
C TYR A 503 20.13 -14.43 -11.30
N PHE A 504 21.43 -14.40 -11.58
CA PHE A 504 22.37 -13.50 -10.93
C PHE A 504 21.96 -12.04 -11.14
N PHE A 505 21.73 -11.62 -12.39
CA PHE A 505 21.32 -10.25 -12.71
C PHE A 505 19.94 -9.89 -12.14
N LEU A 506 18.97 -10.79 -12.21
CA LEU A 506 17.64 -10.56 -11.62
C LEU A 506 17.72 -10.39 -10.09
N THR A 507 18.49 -11.25 -9.42
CA THR A 507 18.70 -11.17 -7.96
C THR A 507 19.46 -9.90 -7.59
N PHE A 508 20.40 -9.45 -8.42
CA PHE A 508 21.09 -8.17 -8.26
C PHE A 508 20.13 -6.96 -8.37
N MET A 509 19.23 -6.95 -9.37
CA MET A 509 18.25 -5.86 -9.52
C MET A 509 17.20 -5.85 -8.40
N GLU A 510 16.84 -7.02 -7.86
CA GLU A 510 15.92 -7.16 -6.74
C GLU A 510 16.56 -6.66 -5.44
N THR A 511 17.77 -7.13 -5.12
CA THR A 511 18.48 -6.79 -3.87
C THR A 511 19.01 -5.37 -3.83
N SER A 512 19.28 -4.75 -4.98
CA SER A 512 19.63 -3.32 -5.07
C SER A 512 18.44 -2.38 -4.81
N GLY A 513 17.21 -2.89 -4.76
CA GLY A 513 16.00 -2.09 -4.60
C GLY A 513 15.57 -1.33 -5.86
N TYR A 514 16.22 -1.59 -7.01
CA TYR A 514 15.85 -1.03 -8.31
C TYR A 514 14.46 -1.52 -8.77
N MET A 515 14.11 -2.77 -8.47
CA MET A 515 12.79 -3.35 -8.82
C MET A 515 11.62 -2.55 -8.25
N ALA A 516 11.76 -1.94 -7.06
CA ALA A 516 10.72 -1.09 -6.48
C ALA A 516 10.54 0.23 -7.28
N ARG A 517 11.62 0.83 -7.78
CA ARG A 517 11.56 2.04 -8.63
C ARG A 517 11.02 1.71 -10.02
N ALA A 518 11.47 0.60 -10.61
CA ALA A 518 10.97 0.09 -11.87
C ALA A 518 9.45 -0.15 -11.81
N ALA A 519 8.97 -0.77 -10.73
CA ALA A 519 7.54 -0.96 -10.50
C ALA A 519 6.77 0.37 -10.35
N PHE A 520 7.34 1.36 -9.66
CA PHE A 520 6.74 2.71 -9.54
C PHE A 520 6.59 3.41 -10.90
N ILE A 521 7.64 3.37 -11.74
CA ILE A 521 7.60 3.96 -13.09
C ILE A 521 6.58 3.22 -13.97
N MET A 522 6.49 1.91 -13.81
CA MET A 522 5.62 1.07 -14.61
C MET A 522 4.19 1.05 -14.12
N ASP A 523 3.91 1.54 -12.91
CA ASP A 523 2.56 1.68 -12.37
C ASP A 523 1.65 2.48 -13.33
N ALA A 524 2.16 3.58 -13.90
CA ALA A 524 1.43 4.38 -14.87
C ALA A 524 1.09 3.63 -16.19
N VAL A 525 1.90 2.63 -16.56
CA VAL A 525 1.65 1.78 -17.75
C VAL A 525 0.71 0.64 -17.38
N MET A 526 0.95 -0.02 -16.25
CA MET A 526 0.14 -1.13 -15.76
C MET A 526 -1.30 -0.67 -15.48
N HIS A 527 -1.49 0.50 -14.88
CA HIS A 527 -2.82 1.02 -14.59
C HIS A 527 -3.62 1.31 -15.88
N ARG A 528 -2.97 1.68 -16.99
CA ARG A 528 -3.63 1.79 -18.32
C ARG A 528 -4.07 0.44 -18.87
N ILE A 529 -3.30 -0.61 -18.60
CA ILE A 529 -3.66 -2.01 -18.91
C ILE A 529 -4.71 -2.52 -17.90
N GLY A 530 -4.91 -1.78 -16.82
CA GLY A 530 -5.88 -2.07 -15.78
C GLY A 530 -5.37 -3.01 -14.70
N LEU A 531 -4.04 -3.06 -14.53
CA LEU A 531 -3.32 -3.83 -13.54
C LEU A 531 -2.57 -2.90 -12.56
N HIS A 532 -2.38 -3.36 -11.34
CA HIS A 532 -1.55 -2.71 -10.33
C HIS A 532 -0.05 -2.74 -10.72
N GLY A 533 0.74 -1.69 -10.41
CA GLY A 533 2.18 -1.62 -10.75
C GLY A 533 3.03 -2.76 -10.21
N ARG A 534 2.66 -3.36 -9.06
CA ARG A 534 3.30 -4.60 -8.54
C ARG A 534 3.15 -5.82 -9.46
N SER A 535 2.15 -5.83 -10.34
CA SER A 535 1.95 -6.90 -11.34
C SER A 535 3.10 -6.95 -12.35
N PHE A 536 3.80 -5.84 -12.53
CA PHE A 536 4.97 -5.74 -13.40
C PHE A 536 6.13 -6.64 -12.96
N ILE A 537 6.33 -6.81 -11.64
CA ILE A 537 7.46 -7.56 -11.08
C ILE A 537 7.38 -9.04 -11.50
N PRO A 538 6.25 -9.76 -11.28
CA PRO A 538 6.05 -11.09 -11.85
C PRO A 538 6.21 -11.18 -13.37
N LEU A 539 5.75 -10.18 -14.13
CA LEU A 539 5.80 -10.24 -15.59
C LEU A 539 7.22 -10.15 -16.14
N ILE A 540 8.09 -9.29 -15.56
CA ILE A 540 9.51 -9.29 -15.92
C ILE A 540 10.17 -10.62 -15.56
N MET A 541 9.90 -11.13 -14.35
CA MET A 541 10.47 -12.41 -13.91
C MET A 541 10.07 -13.56 -14.85
N GLY A 542 8.91 -13.46 -15.52
CA GLY A 542 8.42 -14.43 -16.51
C GLY A 542 9.36 -14.59 -17.72
N PHE A 543 10.06 -13.54 -18.14
CA PHE A 543 11.08 -13.66 -19.20
C PHE A 543 12.26 -14.55 -18.81
N GLY A 544 12.52 -14.70 -17.51
CA GLY A 544 13.42 -15.73 -17.00
C GLY A 544 12.71 -17.07 -16.95
N CYS A 545 11.79 -17.22 -15.98
CA CYS A 545 11.03 -18.45 -15.81
C CYS A 545 9.64 -18.17 -15.25
N ASN A 546 8.63 -18.78 -15.88
CA ASN A 546 7.23 -18.57 -15.51
C ASN A 546 6.88 -19.17 -14.13
N VAL A 547 7.61 -20.18 -13.64
CA VAL A 547 7.36 -20.80 -12.32
C VAL A 547 7.60 -19.82 -11.15
N PRO A 548 8.81 -19.27 -10.93
CA PRO A 548 9.04 -18.31 -9.85
C PRO A 548 8.27 -17.01 -10.07
N ALA A 549 8.06 -16.61 -11.33
CA ALA A 549 7.26 -15.46 -11.69
C ALA A 549 5.81 -15.57 -11.19
N ILE A 550 5.15 -16.72 -11.41
CA ILE A 550 3.79 -16.96 -10.94
C ILE A 550 3.74 -17.02 -9.41
N MET A 551 4.75 -17.57 -8.74
CA MET A 551 4.83 -17.54 -7.27
C MET A 551 4.99 -16.11 -6.72
N ALA A 552 5.72 -15.24 -7.42
CA ALA A 552 5.91 -13.84 -7.03
C ALA A 552 4.62 -13.00 -7.08
N THR A 553 3.56 -13.50 -7.73
CA THR A 553 2.24 -12.85 -7.76
C THR A 553 1.58 -12.74 -6.38
N ARG A 554 2.06 -13.48 -5.36
CA ARG A 554 1.64 -13.34 -3.96
C ARG A 554 1.84 -11.94 -3.38
N SER A 555 2.73 -11.14 -3.96
CA SER A 555 2.95 -9.74 -3.58
C SER A 555 1.80 -8.79 -3.97
N ILE A 556 0.89 -9.25 -4.85
CA ILE A 556 -0.26 -8.50 -5.36
C ILE A 556 -1.46 -8.72 -4.41
N ARG A 557 -1.88 -7.65 -3.72
CA ARG A 557 -2.96 -7.72 -2.71
C ARG A 557 -4.34 -7.91 -3.32
N ASN A 558 -4.62 -7.32 -4.50
CA ASN A 558 -5.90 -7.46 -5.17
C ASN A 558 -6.01 -8.85 -5.84
N PRO A 559 -7.00 -9.68 -5.47
CA PRO A 559 -7.14 -11.03 -6.02
C PRO A 559 -7.40 -11.04 -7.53
N ASN A 560 -8.09 -10.04 -8.08
CA ASN A 560 -8.38 -9.95 -9.50
C ASN A 560 -7.12 -9.66 -10.32
N SER A 561 -6.38 -8.62 -9.94
CA SER A 561 -5.10 -8.26 -10.59
C SER A 561 -4.09 -9.39 -10.45
N ARG A 562 -4.06 -10.08 -9.30
CA ARG A 562 -3.25 -11.28 -9.10
C ARG A 562 -3.62 -12.38 -10.09
N MET A 563 -4.91 -12.71 -10.22
CA MET A 563 -5.38 -13.75 -11.14
C MET A 563 -5.07 -13.43 -12.60
N ILE A 564 -5.33 -12.19 -13.04
CA ILE A 564 -5.00 -11.76 -14.41
C ILE A 564 -3.49 -11.88 -14.64
N THR A 565 -2.67 -11.46 -13.68
CA THR A 565 -1.21 -11.56 -13.78
C THR A 565 -0.74 -13.02 -13.87
N ILE A 566 -1.33 -13.94 -13.10
CA ILE A 566 -1.05 -15.39 -13.19
C ILE A 566 -1.39 -15.91 -14.59
N LEU A 567 -2.54 -15.52 -15.14
CA LEU A 567 -3.02 -16.02 -16.43
C LEU A 567 -2.22 -15.48 -17.62
N ILE A 568 -1.75 -14.22 -17.60
CA ILE A 568 -0.98 -13.65 -18.71
C ILE A 568 0.53 -13.94 -18.63
N ASN A 569 1.06 -14.35 -17.47
CA ASN A 569 2.49 -14.66 -17.30
C ASN A 569 3.04 -15.68 -18.31
N PRO A 570 2.33 -16.79 -18.64
CA PRO A 570 2.74 -17.76 -19.67
C PRO A 570 3.05 -17.18 -21.07
N LEU A 571 2.54 -16.00 -21.39
CA LEU A 571 2.76 -15.31 -22.66
C LEU A 571 4.09 -14.54 -22.68
N MET A 572 4.69 -14.31 -21.52
CA MET A 572 6.06 -13.82 -21.41
C MET A 572 7.00 -14.93 -21.86
N SER A 573 7.90 -14.60 -22.80
CA SER A 573 8.79 -15.60 -23.37
C SER A 573 9.92 -15.92 -22.42
N CYS A 574 9.81 -17.07 -21.75
CA CYS A 574 10.85 -17.56 -20.84
C CYS A 574 12.13 -18.00 -21.58
N SER A 575 13.24 -18.09 -20.86
CA SER A 575 14.56 -18.45 -21.40
C SER A 575 14.58 -19.81 -22.13
N ALA A 576 13.76 -20.76 -21.68
CA ALA A 576 13.67 -22.10 -22.27
C ALA A 576 13.15 -22.14 -23.72
N ARG A 577 12.50 -21.06 -24.19
CA ARG A 577 12.02 -20.95 -25.58
C ARG A 577 13.07 -20.41 -26.54
N LEU A 578 14.09 -19.74 -26.01
CA LEU A 578 15.09 -19.04 -26.81
C LEU A 578 15.93 -19.95 -27.72
N PRO A 579 16.35 -21.16 -27.32
CA PRO A 579 17.06 -22.07 -28.21
C PRO A 579 16.30 -22.37 -29.50
N ILE A 580 14.98 -22.52 -29.41
CA ILE A 580 14.09 -22.77 -30.56
C ILE A 580 14.12 -21.56 -31.49
N TYR A 581 14.02 -20.35 -30.94
CA TYR A 581 14.04 -19.12 -31.74
C TYR A 581 15.40 -18.88 -32.39
N LEU A 582 16.51 -19.14 -31.68
CA LEU A 582 17.84 -19.01 -32.26
C LEU A 582 18.07 -20.00 -33.40
N LEU A 583 17.66 -21.26 -33.21
CA LEU A 583 17.74 -22.28 -34.24
C LEU A 583 16.95 -21.87 -35.49
N LEU A 584 15.66 -21.54 -35.33
CA LEU A 584 14.79 -21.22 -36.46
C LEU A 584 15.10 -19.86 -37.10
N ALA A 585 15.44 -18.84 -36.30
CA ALA A 585 15.81 -17.53 -36.84
C ALA A 585 17.19 -17.57 -37.54
N GLY A 586 18.16 -18.30 -36.99
CA GLY A 586 19.45 -18.53 -37.64
C GLY A 586 19.32 -19.36 -38.91
N ALA A 587 18.44 -20.37 -38.90
CA ALA A 587 18.15 -21.19 -40.07
C ALA A 587 17.40 -20.43 -41.16
N PHE A 588 16.34 -19.68 -40.88
CA PHE A 588 15.49 -19.15 -41.96
C PHE A 588 15.66 -17.64 -42.21
N PHE A 589 16.32 -16.92 -41.30
CA PHE A 589 16.50 -15.47 -41.37
C PHE A 589 17.92 -15.01 -40.99
N PRO A 590 18.99 -15.56 -41.59
CA PRO A 590 20.37 -15.33 -41.13
C PRO A 590 20.78 -13.84 -41.10
N ALA A 591 20.34 -13.03 -42.06
CA ALA A 591 20.65 -11.59 -42.12
C ALA A 591 19.87 -10.75 -41.10
N HIS A 592 18.74 -11.25 -40.58
CA HIS A 592 17.80 -10.48 -39.75
C HIS A 592 17.37 -11.22 -38.48
N ALA A 593 18.09 -12.26 -38.06
CA ALA A 593 17.71 -13.12 -36.94
C ALA A 593 17.45 -12.33 -35.65
N GLY A 594 18.26 -11.29 -35.38
CA GLY A 594 18.06 -10.40 -34.23
C GLY A 594 16.77 -9.59 -34.29
N TRP A 595 16.38 -9.11 -35.46
CA TRP A 595 15.12 -8.38 -35.66
C TRP A 595 13.89 -9.29 -35.54
N VAL A 596 14.00 -10.53 -36.04
CA VAL A 596 12.95 -11.55 -35.88
C VAL A 596 12.77 -11.89 -34.41
N LEU A 597 13.86 -12.12 -33.68
CA LEU A 597 13.83 -12.38 -32.24
C LEU A 597 13.19 -11.22 -31.47
N PHE A 598 13.61 -9.98 -31.73
CA PHE A 598 13.04 -8.79 -31.11
C PHE A 598 11.52 -8.68 -31.36
N SER A 599 11.09 -8.94 -32.59
CA SER A 599 9.67 -8.88 -32.98
C SER A 599 8.82 -9.91 -32.25
N ILE A 600 9.32 -11.14 -32.07
CA ILE A 600 8.62 -12.21 -31.34
C ILE A 600 8.44 -11.84 -29.86
N TYR A 601 9.49 -11.36 -29.20
CA TYR A 601 9.42 -10.93 -27.80
C TYR A 601 8.45 -9.76 -27.62
N PHE A 602 8.51 -8.77 -28.50
CA PHE A 602 7.62 -7.62 -28.48
C PHE A 602 6.16 -8.01 -28.73
N PHE A 603 5.92 -8.92 -29.68
CA PHE A 603 4.60 -9.47 -29.95
C PHE A 603 3.99 -10.17 -28.72
N GLY A 604 4.79 -10.95 -27.97
CA GLY A 604 4.36 -11.57 -26.73
C GLY A 604 3.89 -10.56 -25.67
N ILE A 605 4.63 -9.45 -25.50
CA ILE A 605 4.27 -8.36 -24.57
C ILE A 605 2.94 -7.71 -24.97
N ILE A 606 2.78 -7.39 -26.26
CA ILE A 606 1.55 -6.79 -26.78
C ILE A 606 0.37 -7.73 -26.58
N LEU A 607 0.53 -9.00 -26.92
CA LEU A 607 -0.53 -10.00 -26.78
C LEU A 607 -0.95 -10.17 -25.31
N ALA A 608 0.02 -10.20 -24.38
CA ALA A 608 -0.26 -10.23 -22.95
C ALA A 608 -1.04 -9.00 -22.48
N ALA A 609 -0.71 -7.80 -22.98
CA ALA A 609 -1.43 -6.57 -22.66
C ALA A 609 -2.88 -6.58 -23.21
N ILE A 610 -3.07 -7.06 -24.44
CA ILE A 610 -4.41 -7.21 -25.05
C ILE A 610 -5.25 -8.21 -24.24
N LEU A 611 -4.69 -9.37 -23.90
CA LEU A 611 -5.41 -10.36 -23.10
C LEU A 611 -5.69 -9.88 -21.67
N ALA A 612 -4.81 -9.11 -21.06
CA ALA A 612 -5.08 -8.50 -19.76
C ALA A 612 -6.31 -7.57 -19.81
N LEU A 613 -6.44 -6.76 -20.86
CA LEU A 613 -7.61 -5.90 -21.08
C LEU A 613 -8.89 -6.71 -21.32
N ILE A 614 -8.81 -7.79 -22.10
CA ILE A 614 -9.93 -8.71 -22.34
C ILE A 614 -10.36 -9.37 -21.03
N PHE A 615 -9.43 -9.96 -20.27
CA PHE A 615 -9.74 -10.62 -19.00
C PHE A 615 -10.28 -9.64 -17.96
N LYS A 616 -9.78 -8.41 -17.90
CA LYS A 616 -10.35 -7.38 -17.04
C LYS A 616 -11.81 -7.09 -17.41
N ARG A 617 -12.10 -6.88 -18.69
CA ARG A 617 -13.45 -6.55 -19.16
C ARG A 617 -14.44 -7.70 -19.01
N PHE A 618 -14.02 -8.94 -19.26
CA PHE A 618 -14.92 -10.10 -19.34
C PHE A 618 -14.92 -11.00 -18.10
N LEU A 619 -13.82 -11.08 -17.34
CA LEU A 619 -13.69 -12.01 -16.20
C LEU A 619 -13.69 -11.28 -14.83
N PHE A 620 -13.14 -10.06 -14.72
CA PHE A 620 -12.90 -9.41 -13.42
C PHE A 620 -13.17 -7.88 -13.41
N SER A 621 -14.38 -7.45 -13.05
CA SER A 621 -14.85 -6.05 -13.15
C SER A 621 -14.76 -5.16 -11.89
N LYS A 622 -13.96 -5.50 -10.86
CA LYS A 622 -13.84 -4.64 -9.65
C LYS A 622 -12.60 -3.76 -9.66
N ASP A 623 -12.77 -2.51 -9.21
CA ASP A 623 -11.77 -1.45 -9.23
C ASP A 623 -10.55 -1.72 -8.34
N GLU A 624 -9.42 -1.19 -8.77
CA GLU A 624 -8.14 -1.27 -8.07
C GLU A 624 -8.04 -0.11 -7.09
N VAL A 625 -7.91 -0.43 -5.79
CA VAL A 625 -7.63 0.56 -4.75
C VAL A 625 -6.26 1.19 -5.03
N PRO A 626 -6.12 2.52 -5.09
CA PRO A 626 -4.82 3.16 -5.24
C PRO A 626 -3.93 2.79 -4.04
N ALA A 627 -2.88 2.00 -4.28
CA ALA A 627 -1.93 1.68 -3.22
C ALA A 627 -0.86 2.76 -3.15
N VAL A 628 -0.78 3.43 -2.00
CA VAL A 628 0.37 4.26 -1.66
C VAL A 628 1.57 3.32 -1.49
N MET A 629 2.49 3.35 -2.46
CA MET A 629 3.72 2.55 -2.41
C MET A 629 4.81 3.37 -1.73
N GLU A 630 5.10 3.06 -0.47
CA GLU A 630 6.31 3.57 0.18
C GLU A 630 7.53 2.97 -0.52
N LEU A 631 8.41 3.83 -1.03
CA LEU A 631 9.63 3.42 -1.72
C LEU A 631 10.68 2.99 -0.66
N PRO A 632 11.13 1.72 -0.65
CA PRO A 632 12.16 1.28 0.28
C PRO A 632 13.51 1.94 -0.04
N PRO A 633 14.39 2.20 0.95
CA PRO A 633 15.70 2.80 0.70
C PRO A 633 16.60 1.89 -0.16
N TYR A 634 17.52 2.49 -0.92
CA TYR A 634 18.56 1.76 -1.66
C TYR A 634 19.43 0.93 -0.71
N ARG A 635 19.68 -0.33 -1.07
CA ARG A 635 20.57 -1.23 -0.33
C ARG A 635 21.71 -1.65 -1.25
N ILE A 636 22.94 -1.63 -0.75
CA ILE A 636 24.09 -2.18 -1.47
C ILE A 636 23.98 -3.70 -1.35
N PRO A 637 23.79 -4.44 -2.45
CA PRO A 637 23.58 -5.86 -2.36
C PRO A 637 24.91 -6.56 -2.02
N GLY A 638 24.88 -7.42 -0.99
CA GLY A 638 26.04 -8.22 -0.63
C GLY A 638 26.29 -9.31 -1.69
N VAL A 639 27.47 -9.31 -2.32
CA VAL A 639 27.86 -10.29 -3.36
C VAL A 639 27.69 -11.74 -2.87
N LYS A 640 27.99 -12.00 -1.57
CA LYS A 640 27.79 -13.31 -0.95
C LYS A 640 26.33 -13.76 -0.91
N SER A 641 25.38 -12.83 -0.74
CA SER A 641 23.95 -13.15 -0.76
C SER A 641 23.52 -13.51 -2.18
N ILE A 642 23.88 -12.67 -3.16
CA ILE A 642 23.53 -12.90 -4.57
C ILE A 642 24.04 -14.26 -5.04
N LEU A 643 25.31 -14.59 -4.76
CA LEU A 643 25.90 -15.87 -5.17
C LEU A 643 25.22 -17.07 -4.49
N ARG A 644 24.89 -16.97 -3.20
CA ARG A 644 24.16 -18.03 -2.49
C ARG A 644 22.75 -18.23 -3.06
N ASP A 645 22.00 -17.15 -3.23
CA ASP A 645 20.64 -17.19 -3.76
C ASP A 645 20.61 -17.72 -5.21
N THR A 646 21.62 -17.36 -6.01
CA THR A 646 21.78 -17.88 -7.38
C THR A 646 22.11 -19.38 -7.35
N TRP A 647 22.98 -19.82 -6.45
CA TRP A 647 23.33 -21.23 -6.29
C TRP A 647 22.15 -22.09 -5.79
N ASP A 648 21.37 -21.59 -4.84
CA ASP A 648 20.19 -22.30 -4.34
C ASP A 648 19.15 -22.48 -5.46
N LYS A 649 18.96 -21.45 -6.30
CA LYS A 649 18.12 -21.55 -7.51
C LYS A 649 18.71 -22.52 -8.53
N ALA A 650 20.03 -22.53 -8.72
CA ALA A 650 20.74 -23.47 -9.60
C ALA A 650 20.50 -24.93 -9.18
N TYR A 651 20.69 -25.22 -7.90
CA TYR A 651 20.51 -26.56 -7.34
C TYR A 651 19.05 -27.03 -7.44
N GLN A 652 18.10 -26.14 -7.12
CA GLN A 652 16.67 -26.45 -7.25
C GLN A 652 16.26 -26.71 -8.70
N TYR A 653 16.82 -25.94 -9.65
CA TYR A 653 16.64 -26.16 -11.08
C TYR A 653 17.16 -27.54 -11.47
N LEU A 654 18.44 -27.84 -11.17
CA LEU A 654 19.07 -29.08 -11.58
C LEU A 654 18.39 -30.32 -10.97
N LYS A 655 18.01 -30.26 -9.68
CA LYS A 655 17.35 -31.37 -8.97
C LYS A 655 15.94 -31.66 -9.49
N LYS A 656 15.16 -30.63 -9.82
CA LYS A 656 13.78 -30.82 -10.29
C LYS A 656 13.71 -31.14 -11.78
N ILE A 657 14.52 -30.48 -12.59
CA ILE A 657 14.44 -30.55 -14.06
C ILE A 657 15.33 -31.67 -14.61
N GLY A 658 16.49 -31.92 -14.00
CA GLY A 658 17.40 -33.00 -14.44
C GLY A 658 16.75 -34.38 -14.42
N THR A 659 16.01 -34.73 -13.35
CA THR A 659 15.31 -36.02 -13.27
C THR A 659 14.17 -36.15 -14.29
N VAL A 660 13.43 -35.06 -14.53
CA VAL A 660 12.34 -35.05 -15.51
C VAL A 660 12.87 -35.17 -16.94
N ILE A 661 13.98 -34.49 -17.26
CA ILE A 661 14.61 -34.58 -18.57
C ILE A 661 15.19 -35.97 -18.80
N LEU A 662 15.91 -36.53 -17.82
CA LEU A 662 16.47 -37.88 -17.94
C LEU A 662 15.37 -38.92 -18.23
N LEU A 663 14.27 -38.88 -17.47
CA LEU A 663 13.12 -39.76 -17.73
C LEU A 663 12.48 -39.47 -19.08
N GLY A 664 12.32 -38.19 -19.43
CA GLY A 664 11.75 -37.76 -20.70
C GLY A 664 12.56 -38.22 -21.90
N SER A 665 13.89 -38.09 -21.86
CA SER A 665 14.78 -38.49 -22.96
C SER A 665 14.82 -40.01 -23.12
N ILE A 666 14.80 -40.77 -22.03
CA ILE A 666 14.67 -42.24 -22.05
C ILE A 666 13.33 -42.66 -22.66
N ILE A 667 12.22 -42.03 -22.26
CA ILE A 667 10.87 -42.35 -22.78
C ILE A 667 10.76 -41.97 -24.26
N ILE A 668 11.23 -40.78 -24.66
CA ILE A 668 11.20 -40.33 -26.06
C ILE A 668 12.05 -41.27 -26.92
N TRP A 669 13.26 -41.61 -26.47
CA TRP A 669 14.09 -42.58 -27.16
C TRP A 669 13.38 -43.93 -27.28
N ALA A 670 12.78 -44.45 -26.21
CA ALA A 670 12.08 -45.74 -26.24
C ALA A 670 10.86 -45.71 -27.18
N LEU A 671 10.06 -44.65 -27.16
CA LEU A 671 8.91 -44.48 -28.06
C LEU A 671 9.33 -44.26 -29.51
N SER A 672 10.49 -43.64 -29.74
CA SER A 672 11.08 -43.47 -31.08
C SER A 672 11.72 -44.76 -31.60
N PHE A 673 12.19 -45.63 -30.70
CA PHE A 673 12.95 -46.84 -31.04
C PHE A 673 12.04 -48.05 -31.30
N PHE A 674 10.86 -48.12 -30.66
CA PHE A 674 9.92 -49.24 -30.78
C PHE A 674 8.62 -48.85 -31.53
N PRO A 675 7.95 -49.79 -32.24
CA PRO A 675 8.29 -51.20 -32.47
C PRO A 675 9.32 -51.43 -33.60
N ARG A 676 10.09 -52.52 -33.52
CA ARG A 676 11.09 -52.92 -34.54
C ARG A 676 10.46 -53.94 -35.51
N HIS A 677 10.54 -53.69 -36.82
CA HIS A 677 10.09 -54.66 -37.82
C HIS A 677 11.12 -55.78 -38.02
N GLU A 678 10.65 -56.97 -38.40
CA GLU A 678 11.40 -58.24 -38.38
C GLU A 678 12.65 -58.24 -39.29
N GLN A 679 12.67 -57.41 -40.33
CA GLN A 679 13.81 -57.25 -41.25
C GLN A 679 15.04 -56.55 -40.61
N THR A 680 14.85 -55.83 -39.49
CA THR A 680 15.91 -55.12 -38.76
C THR A 680 16.74 -56.04 -37.85
N ILE A 681 16.30 -57.29 -37.64
CA ILE A 681 16.90 -58.26 -36.71
C ILE A 681 18.07 -59.01 -37.37
N ALA A 682 18.14 -59.05 -38.71
CA ALA A 682 19.12 -59.83 -39.48
C ALA A 682 20.52 -59.18 -39.63
N GLY A 683 20.89 -58.23 -38.77
CA GLY A 683 22.26 -57.71 -38.67
C GLY A 683 22.81 -56.95 -39.89
N HIS A 684 21.97 -56.59 -40.86
CA HIS A 684 22.37 -55.72 -41.97
C HIS A 684 22.32 -54.25 -41.54
N GLU A 685 23.33 -53.46 -41.92
CA GLU A 685 23.30 -52.00 -41.75
C GLU A 685 22.07 -51.44 -42.46
N LEU A 686 21.20 -50.74 -41.71
CA LEU A 686 20.02 -50.11 -42.29
C LEU A 686 20.46 -49.00 -43.24
N THR A 687 19.99 -49.06 -44.49
CA THR A 687 20.04 -47.93 -45.42
C THR A 687 19.24 -46.75 -44.86
N ALA A 688 19.60 -45.52 -45.25
CA ALA A 688 18.94 -44.30 -44.77
C ALA A 688 17.42 -44.36 -44.96
N GLU A 689 16.95 -44.89 -46.09
CA GLU A 689 15.53 -45.04 -46.43
C GLU A 689 14.77 -45.97 -45.45
N MET A 690 15.39 -47.08 -45.01
CA MET A 690 14.79 -48.00 -44.04
C MET A 690 14.72 -47.44 -42.61
N LYS A 691 15.63 -46.52 -42.24
CA LYS A 691 15.60 -45.83 -40.94
C LYS A 691 14.43 -44.85 -40.84
N ILE A 692 14.12 -44.18 -41.95
CA ILE A 692 13.01 -43.21 -42.05
C ILE A 692 11.67 -43.94 -41.90
N GLU A 693 11.50 -45.04 -42.62
CA GLU A 693 10.28 -45.87 -42.54
C GLU A 693 10.10 -46.48 -41.13
N GLN A 694 11.20 -46.86 -40.47
CA GLN A 694 11.15 -47.34 -39.08
C GLN A 694 10.73 -46.24 -38.10
N GLN A 695 11.21 -45.01 -38.27
CA GLN A 695 10.82 -43.89 -37.41
C GLN A 695 9.35 -43.49 -37.60
N GLU A 696 8.83 -43.52 -38.84
CA GLU A 696 7.43 -43.24 -39.10
C GLU A 696 6.46 -44.26 -38.49
N ASN A 697 6.87 -45.52 -38.42
CA ASN A 697 6.11 -46.63 -37.84
C ASN A 697 6.41 -46.86 -36.35
N SER A 698 7.21 -45.99 -35.73
CA SER A 698 7.44 -46.00 -34.28
C SER A 698 6.17 -45.60 -33.51
N TYR A 699 6.08 -45.97 -32.23
CA TYR A 699 4.99 -45.50 -31.36
C TYR A 699 4.90 -43.97 -31.35
N LEU A 700 6.07 -43.30 -31.36
CA LEU A 700 6.15 -41.85 -31.44
C LEU A 700 5.60 -41.32 -32.78
N GLY A 701 5.94 -41.99 -33.89
CA GLY A 701 5.42 -41.69 -35.23
C GLY A 701 3.89 -41.79 -35.32
N HIS A 702 3.30 -42.84 -34.73
CA HIS A 702 1.84 -42.99 -34.64
C HIS A 702 1.16 -41.88 -33.84
N ILE A 703 1.75 -41.49 -32.69
CA ILE A 703 1.23 -40.37 -31.89
C ILE A 703 1.34 -39.05 -32.68
N GLY A 704 2.43 -38.85 -33.41
CA GLY A 704 2.60 -37.70 -34.30
C GLY A 704 1.54 -37.64 -35.39
N LYS A 705 1.31 -38.74 -36.11
CA LYS A 705 0.29 -38.85 -37.15
C LYS A 705 -1.14 -38.70 -36.61
N PHE A 706 -1.39 -39.04 -35.34
CA PHE A 706 -2.69 -38.82 -34.69
C PHE A 706 -2.97 -37.33 -34.41
N ILE A 707 -1.94 -36.55 -34.04
CA ILE A 707 -2.08 -35.12 -33.73
C ILE A 707 -1.97 -34.26 -34.99
N SER A 708 -1.24 -34.74 -36.00
CA SER A 708 -0.97 -34.04 -37.27
C SER A 708 -2.20 -33.40 -37.91
N PRO A 709 -3.39 -34.03 -38.00
CA PRO A 709 -4.56 -33.42 -38.66
C PRO A 709 -4.99 -32.08 -38.06
N ALA A 710 -4.75 -31.88 -36.76
CA ALA A 710 -5.08 -30.61 -36.10
C ALA A 710 -4.03 -29.50 -36.38
N LEU A 711 -2.80 -29.89 -36.70
CA LEU A 711 -1.65 -28.99 -36.89
C LEU A 711 -1.26 -28.80 -38.37
N GLU A 712 -1.72 -29.68 -39.26
CA GLU A 712 -1.51 -29.62 -40.70
C GLU A 712 -1.99 -28.30 -41.33
N PRO A 713 -3.13 -27.69 -40.90
CA PRO A 713 -3.52 -26.36 -41.38
C PRO A 713 -2.52 -25.23 -41.07
N LEU A 714 -1.59 -25.47 -40.13
CA LEU A 714 -0.50 -24.54 -39.77
C LEU A 714 0.77 -24.77 -40.60
N GLY A 715 0.76 -25.78 -41.49
CA GLY A 715 1.93 -26.25 -42.21
C GLY A 715 2.88 -27.10 -41.38
N PHE A 716 2.45 -27.64 -40.23
CA PHE A 716 3.28 -28.52 -39.40
C PHE A 716 3.16 -29.97 -39.88
N ASP A 717 4.28 -30.69 -39.90
CA ASP A 717 4.33 -32.11 -40.21
C ASP A 717 4.25 -32.95 -38.93
N TRP A 718 4.29 -34.28 -39.08
CA TRP A 718 4.22 -35.19 -37.94
C TRP A 718 5.49 -35.07 -37.05
N LYS A 719 6.67 -34.78 -37.62
CA LYS A 719 7.92 -34.56 -36.88
C LYS A 719 7.83 -33.31 -35.97
N ILE A 720 7.34 -32.17 -36.49
CA ILE A 720 7.09 -30.93 -35.73
C ILE A 720 6.00 -31.15 -34.68
N SER A 721 4.94 -31.89 -35.03
CA SER A 721 3.83 -32.20 -34.11
C SER A 721 4.31 -32.97 -32.88
N ILE A 722 5.19 -33.96 -33.07
CA ILE A 722 5.84 -34.67 -31.97
C ILE A 722 6.74 -33.75 -31.17
N ALA A 723 7.57 -32.94 -31.83
CA ALA A 723 8.47 -32.01 -31.14
C ALA A 723 7.70 -31.03 -30.24
N LEU A 724 6.53 -30.55 -30.69
CA LEU A 724 5.64 -29.72 -29.87
C LEU A 724 5.02 -30.49 -28.70
N LEU A 725 4.63 -31.75 -28.92
CA LEU A 725 4.08 -32.61 -27.88
C LEU A 725 5.12 -32.95 -26.80
N THR A 726 6.33 -33.32 -27.18
CA THR A 726 7.42 -33.57 -26.21
C THR A 726 7.83 -32.28 -25.49
N GLY A 727 7.72 -31.14 -26.18
CA GLY A 727 7.90 -29.79 -25.63
C GLY A 727 6.92 -29.36 -24.53
N VAL A 728 5.84 -30.12 -24.31
CA VAL A 728 4.88 -29.93 -23.19
C VAL A 728 5.56 -30.12 -21.84
N ALA A 729 6.44 -31.12 -21.74
CA ALA A 729 7.17 -31.42 -20.51
C ALA A 729 8.18 -30.30 -20.18
N SER A 730 9.03 -29.96 -21.15
CA SER A 730 9.93 -28.82 -21.10
C SER A 730 10.22 -28.28 -22.51
N LYS A 731 10.33 -26.95 -22.66
CA LYS A 731 10.45 -26.32 -24.00
C LYS A 731 11.77 -26.60 -24.68
N GLU A 732 12.86 -26.71 -23.93
CA GLU A 732 14.17 -27.09 -24.48
C GLU A 732 14.16 -28.46 -25.19
N ILE A 733 13.26 -29.36 -24.81
CA ILE A 733 13.13 -30.71 -25.41
C ILE A 733 12.71 -30.63 -26.88
N VAL A 734 12.06 -29.54 -27.31
CA VAL A 734 11.66 -29.35 -28.72
C VAL A 734 12.89 -29.41 -29.63
N VAL A 735 13.97 -28.72 -29.27
CA VAL A 735 15.21 -28.69 -30.07
C VAL A 735 15.88 -30.05 -30.07
N SER A 736 15.94 -30.72 -28.92
CA SER A 736 16.49 -32.07 -28.82
C SER A 736 15.69 -33.08 -29.64
N THR A 737 14.35 -32.98 -29.62
CA THR A 737 13.46 -33.86 -30.39
C THR A 737 13.61 -33.62 -31.90
N LEU A 738 13.71 -32.36 -32.33
CA LEU A 738 14.03 -32.04 -33.72
C LEU A 738 15.42 -32.56 -34.11
N GLY A 739 16.42 -32.43 -33.23
CA GLY A 739 17.76 -32.98 -33.44
C GLY A 739 17.72 -34.49 -33.67
N VAL A 740 17.04 -35.25 -32.81
CA VAL A 740 16.95 -36.72 -32.92
C VAL A 740 16.14 -37.16 -34.15
N LEU A 741 15.00 -36.52 -34.41
CA LEU A 741 14.11 -36.90 -35.52
C LEU A 741 14.69 -36.57 -36.89
N TYR A 742 15.48 -35.49 -37.00
CA TYR A 742 16.10 -35.07 -38.26
C TYR A 742 17.58 -35.51 -38.39
N ASN A 743 18.16 -36.17 -37.36
CA ASN A 743 19.50 -36.76 -37.44
C ASN A 743 19.52 -38.14 -38.13
N ALA A 744 18.39 -38.83 -38.23
CA ALA A 744 18.32 -40.16 -38.83
C ALA A 744 18.29 -40.15 -40.37
N ASP A 745 18.14 -38.97 -40.99
CA ASP A 745 17.83 -38.83 -42.42
C ASP A 745 19.05 -38.86 -43.37
N VAL A 746 20.32 -38.74 -42.92
CA VAL A 746 21.48 -38.69 -43.85
C VAL A 746 22.76 -39.35 -43.32
N ALA A 747 23.43 -40.11 -44.20
CA ALA A 747 24.74 -40.69 -44.00
C ALA A 747 25.84 -39.62 -43.83
N SER A 748 26.61 -39.73 -42.75
CA SER A 748 28.03 -39.35 -42.66
C SER A 748 28.44 -37.97 -43.21
N GLY A 749 28.03 -36.89 -42.53
CA GLY A 749 28.61 -35.56 -42.76
C GLY A 749 28.35 -34.60 -41.59
N ASP A 750 29.40 -33.88 -41.17
CA ASP A 750 29.44 -32.83 -40.13
C ASP A 750 28.58 -31.58 -40.46
N HIS A 751 27.36 -31.77 -40.99
CA HIS A 751 26.44 -30.69 -41.27
C HIS A 751 25.65 -30.33 -40.00
N SER A 752 25.72 -29.06 -39.60
CA SER A 752 24.95 -28.50 -38.49
C SER A 752 23.43 -28.72 -38.68
N LEU A 753 22.68 -28.89 -37.58
CA LEU A 753 21.22 -29.09 -37.58
C LEU A 753 20.47 -28.05 -38.43
N THR A 754 20.99 -26.83 -38.48
CA THR A 754 20.50 -25.69 -39.28
C THR A 754 20.47 -26.00 -40.79
N GLU A 755 21.50 -26.67 -41.30
CA GLU A 755 21.61 -27.06 -42.72
C GLU A 755 20.58 -28.14 -43.05
N ARG A 756 20.43 -29.12 -42.15
CA ARG A 756 19.52 -30.28 -42.29
C ARG A 756 18.05 -29.84 -42.36
N LEU A 757 17.66 -28.90 -41.50
CA LEU A 757 16.31 -28.33 -41.51
C LEU A 757 15.96 -27.58 -42.80
N ARG A 758 16.95 -27.04 -43.53
CA ARG A 758 16.73 -26.36 -44.82
C ARG A 758 16.64 -27.35 -45.99
N SER A 759 17.33 -28.48 -45.90
CA SER A 759 17.41 -29.45 -47.00
C SER A 759 16.27 -30.47 -47.00
N GLU A 760 15.58 -30.66 -45.88
CA GLU A 760 14.50 -31.64 -45.75
C GLU A 760 13.30 -31.31 -46.65
N LYS A 761 12.78 -32.34 -47.33
CA LYS A 761 11.57 -32.27 -48.15
C LYS A 761 10.52 -33.25 -47.65
N ARG A 762 9.25 -32.83 -47.71
CA ARG A 762 8.09 -33.69 -47.46
C ARG A 762 7.98 -34.77 -48.55
N PRO A 763 7.22 -35.86 -48.31
CA PRO A 763 6.89 -36.87 -49.32
C PRO A 763 6.31 -36.29 -50.61
N ASP A 764 5.62 -35.14 -50.52
CA ASP A 764 5.02 -34.43 -51.66
C ASP A 764 6.02 -33.51 -52.43
N GLY A 765 7.30 -33.53 -52.08
CA GLY A 765 8.37 -32.76 -52.75
C GLY A 765 8.52 -31.30 -52.31
N GLN A 766 7.61 -30.79 -51.46
CA GLN A 766 7.71 -29.45 -50.88
C GLN A 766 8.74 -29.39 -49.74
N PRO A 767 9.41 -28.24 -49.49
CA PRO A 767 10.31 -28.11 -48.35
C PRO A 767 9.56 -28.33 -47.02
N ALA A 768 10.11 -29.17 -46.15
CA ALA A 768 9.50 -29.48 -44.85
C ALA A 768 9.45 -28.26 -43.92
N PHE A 769 10.42 -27.36 -44.06
CA PHE A 769 10.42 -26.04 -43.44
C PHE A 769 10.51 -24.93 -44.49
N THR A 770 9.54 -24.01 -44.44
CA THR A 770 9.61 -22.70 -45.12
C THR A 770 9.78 -21.60 -44.08
N SER A 771 10.16 -20.39 -44.51
CA SER A 771 10.18 -19.20 -43.63
C SER A 771 8.83 -18.94 -42.96
N ALA A 772 7.72 -19.26 -43.64
CA ALA A 772 6.36 -19.19 -43.11
C ALA A 772 6.12 -20.20 -41.98
N ILE A 773 6.52 -21.47 -42.19
CA ILE A 773 6.40 -22.54 -41.19
C ILE A 773 7.28 -22.24 -39.98
N ALA A 774 8.51 -21.77 -40.20
CA ALA A 774 9.43 -21.40 -39.12
C ALA A 774 8.84 -20.28 -38.25
N LEU A 775 8.26 -19.24 -38.86
CA LEU A 775 7.66 -18.13 -38.13
C LEU A 775 6.35 -18.53 -37.42
N SER A 776 5.51 -19.34 -38.08
CA SER A 776 4.31 -19.95 -37.49
C SER A 776 4.66 -20.80 -36.26
N LEU A 777 5.72 -21.61 -36.35
CA LEU A 777 6.22 -22.45 -35.26
C LEU A 777 6.79 -21.62 -34.10
N MET A 778 7.56 -20.57 -34.38
CA MET A 778 8.07 -19.67 -33.35
C MET A 778 6.92 -18.99 -32.58
N LEU A 779 5.87 -18.53 -33.27
CA LEU A 779 4.70 -17.93 -32.62
C LEU A 779 3.84 -18.96 -31.87
N PHE A 780 3.71 -20.18 -32.41
CA PHE A 780 3.04 -21.27 -31.70
C PHE A 780 3.75 -21.53 -30.38
N VAL A 781 5.08 -21.63 -30.42
CA VAL A 781 5.95 -21.87 -29.27
C VAL A 781 5.88 -20.73 -28.24
N LEU A 782 5.76 -19.49 -28.70
CA LEU A 782 5.58 -18.30 -27.87
C LEU A 782 4.28 -18.36 -27.06
N ILE A 783 3.18 -18.78 -27.67
CA ILE A 783 1.85 -18.61 -27.09
C ILE A 783 1.40 -19.82 -26.27
N TYR A 784 1.68 -21.04 -26.75
CA TYR A 784 1.22 -22.23 -26.04
C TYR A 784 1.89 -22.37 -24.67
N PHE A 785 1.20 -23.07 -23.76
CA PHE A 785 1.61 -23.15 -22.36
C PHE A 785 3.09 -23.58 -22.20
N PRO A 786 3.84 -22.98 -21.25
CA PRO A 786 5.29 -23.11 -21.16
C PRO A 786 5.76 -24.50 -20.73
N CYS A 787 5.32 -25.02 -19.58
CA CYS A 787 5.74 -26.36 -19.13
C CYS A 787 4.79 -26.92 -18.08
N ILE A 788 4.86 -28.23 -17.82
CA ILE A 788 4.07 -28.92 -16.78
C ILE A 788 4.27 -28.27 -15.40
N ALA A 789 5.51 -27.88 -15.08
CA ALA A 789 5.81 -27.20 -13.82
C ALA A 789 5.02 -25.90 -13.67
N THR A 790 4.88 -25.12 -14.75
CA THR A 790 4.08 -23.89 -14.73
C THR A 790 2.61 -24.18 -14.47
N ILE A 791 2.04 -25.21 -15.09
CA ILE A 791 0.64 -25.61 -14.87
C ILE A 791 0.42 -26.03 -13.40
N ALA A 792 1.35 -26.81 -12.85
CA ALA A 792 1.32 -27.21 -11.44
C ALA A 792 1.39 -26.01 -10.49
N THR A 793 2.22 -25.01 -10.81
CA THR A 793 2.30 -23.77 -10.03
C THR A 793 1.02 -22.93 -10.16
N ILE A 794 0.40 -22.84 -11.34
CA ILE A 794 -0.90 -22.17 -11.52
C ILE A 794 -1.96 -22.84 -10.64
N LYS A 795 -2.04 -24.17 -10.65
CA LYS A 795 -2.94 -24.92 -9.75
C LYS A 795 -2.66 -24.58 -8.28
N HIS A 796 -1.40 -24.58 -7.87
CA HIS A 796 -1.02 -24.31 -6.49
C HIS A 796 -1.35 -22.86 -6.05
N GLU A 797 -1.12 -21.86 -6.90
CA GLU A 797 -1.38 -20.45 -6.57
C GLU A 797 -2.86 -20.07 -6.67
N THR A 798 -3.62 -20.70 -7.56
CA THR A 798 -5.06 -20.44 -7.73
C THR A 798 -5.95 -21.32 -6.85
N GLY A 799 -5.40 -22.38 -6.24
CA GLY A 799 -6.13 -23.33 -5.40
C GLY A 799 -7.11 -24.24 -6.15
N SER A 800 -7.15 -24.21 -7.49
CA SER A 800 -8.11 -25.01 -8.27
C SER A 800 -7.54 -25.52 -9.60
N TRP A 801 -7.94 -26.73 -9.99
CA TRP A 801 -7.62 -27.29 -11.31
C TRP A 801 -8.36 -26.60 -12.46
N ARG A 802 -9.49 -25.94 -12.18
CA ARG A 802 -10.29 -25.24 -13.19
C ARG A 802 -9.48 -24.14 -13.89
N TRP A 803 -8.76 -23.32 -13.12
CA TRP A 803 -7.93 -22.25 -13.68
C TRP A 803 -6.68 -22.76 -14.39
N ALA A 804 -6.09 -23.86 -13.91
CA ALA A 804 -4.95 -24.50 -14.58
C ALA A 804 -5.34 -25.10 -15.94
N LEU A 805 -6.47 -25.79 -16.02
CA LEU A 805 -7.01 -26.33 -17.29
C LEU A 805 -7.47 -25.22 -18.23
N PHE A 806 -8.10 -24.17 -17.70
CA PHE A 806 -8.43 -22.98 -18.48
C PHE A 806 -7.17 -22.38 -19.11
N ALA A 807 -6.08 -22.24 -18.35
CA ALA A 807 -4.80 -21.73 -18.84
C ALA A 807 -4.23 -22.56 -20.00
N VAL A 808 -4.27 -23.89 -19.90
CA VAL A 808 -3.84 -24.80 -20.98
C VAL A 808 -4.73 -24.65 -22.20
N PHE A 809 -6.05 -24.67 -22.02
CA PHE A 809 -6.99 -24.62 -23.14
C PHE A 809 -6.92 -23.29 -23.90
N TYR A 810 -6.99 -22.16 -23.20
CA TYR A 810 -7.01 -20.85 -23.88
C TYR A 810 -5.68 -20.59 -24.61
N THR A 811 -4.54 -21.01 -24.04
CA THR A 811 -3.23 -20.79 -24.68
C THR A 811 -3.05 -21.65 -25.93
N ILE A 812 -3.53 -22.90 -25.93
CA ILE A 812 -3.50 -23.77 -27.13
C ILE A 812 -4.39 -23.19 -28.23
N VAL A 813 -5.62 -22.82 -27.89
CA VAL A 813 -6.57 -22.23 -28.85
C VAL A 813 -6.02 -20.92 -29.43
N LEU A 814 -5.45 -20.06 -28.58
CA LEU A 814 -4.83 -18.81 -29.02
C LEU A 814 -3.60 -19.05 -29.89
N ALA A 815 -2.73 -20.00 -29.53
CA ALA A 815 -1.56 -20.36 -30.32
C ALA A 815 -1.97 -20.86 -31.70
N TRP A 816 -2.95 -21.74 -31.76
CA TRP A 816 -3.49 -22.26 -33.03
C TRP A 816 -4.07 -21.14 -33.90
N MET A 817 -4.92 -20.27 -33.35
CA MET A 817 -5.52 -19.16 -34.11
C MET A 817 -4.47 -18.17 -34.65
N VAL A 818 -3.50 -17.79 -33.82
CA VAL A 818 -2.45 -16.83 -34.22
C VAL A 818 -1.51 -17.45 -35.26
N SER A 819 -1.03 -18.68 -35.03
CA SER A 819 -0.17 -19.37 -35.99
C SER A 819 -0.88 -19.63 -37.31
N PHE A 820 -2.18 -19.98 -37.29
CA PHE A 820 -2.97 -20.17 -38.51
C PHE A 820 -3.10 -18.87 -39.31
N ALA A 821 -3.46 -17.77 -38.64
CA ALA A 821 -3.57 -16.46 -39.29
C ALA A 821 -2.24 -16.02 -39.92
N VAL A 822 -1.12 -16.27 -39.25
CA VAL A 822 0.21 -15.90 -39.73
C VAL A 822 0.68 -16.80 -40.85
N TYR A 823 0.49 -18.12 -40.74
CA TYR A 823 0.82 -19.05 -41.81
C TYR A 823 0.05 -18.74 -43.09
N GLN A 824 -1.27 -18.54 -42.99
CA GLN A 824 -2.12 -18.25 -44.16
C GLN A 824 -1.79 -16.89 -44.81
N SER A 825 -1.51 -15.86 -43.99
CA SER A 825 -1.17 -14.53 -44.51
C SER A 825 0.19 -14.50 -45.21
N ILE A 826 1.19 -15.23 -44.68
CA ILE A 826 2.52 -15.34 -45.29
C ILE A 826 2.50 -16.27 -46.51
N ALA A 827 1.73 -17.35 -46.48
CA ALA A 827 1.61 -18.27 -47.61
C ALA A 827 0.93 -17.63 -48.85
N HIS A 828 0.03 -16.65 -48.65
CA HIS A 828 -0.66 -15.95 -49.74
C HIS A 828 0.03 -14.67 -50.25
N HIS A 829 1.01 -14.12 -49.54
CA HIS A 829 1.74 -12.92 -49.98
C HIS A 829 3.25 -13.10 -49.84
N ALA A 830 3.98 -12.96 -50.97
CA ALA A 830 5.43 -12.93 -51.00
C ALA A 830 5.97 -11.81 -50.08
N VAL A 831 6.68 -12.22 -49.04
CA VAL A 831 7.19 -11.36 -47.97
C VAL A 831 8.40 -10.59 -48.45
N GLN A 832 8.28 -9.27 -48.50
CA GLN A 832 9.37 -8.38 -48.07
C GLN A 832 8.89 -6.99 -47.63
N GLU A 833 7.75 -6.50 -48.12
CA GLU A 833 7.27 -5.16 -47.72
C GLU A 833 6.25 -5.16 -46.57
N VAL A 834 5.43 -6.20 -46.42
CA VAL A 834 4.26 -6.13 -45.54
C VAL A 834 4.60 -6.19 -44.04
N VAL A 835 5.60 -6.95 -43.61
CA VAL A 835 5.95 -7.06 -42.18
C VAL A 835 6.66 -5.80 -41.68
N VAL A 836 7.57 -5.25 -42.50
CA VAL A 836 8.25 -3.99 -42.21
C VAL A 836 7.28 -2.81 -42.30
N ALA A 837 6.38 -2.81 -43.29
CA ALA A 837 5.32 -1.81 -43.41
C ALA A 837 4.29 -1.92 -42.28
N PHE A 838 3.92 -3.11 -41.81
CA PHE A 838 2.95 -3.25 -40.71
C PHE A 838 3.54 -2.83 -39.36
N ILE A 839 4.83 -3.14 -39.12
CA ILE A 839 5.55 -2.68 -37.91
C ILE A 839 5.78 -1.17 -37.97
N LEU A 840 6.18 -0.60 -39.12
CA LEU A 840 6.30 0.85 -39.31
C LEU A 840 4.93 1.53 -39.24
N PHE A 841 3.87 0.95 -39.79
CA PHE A 841 2.52 1.49 -39.77
C PHE A 841 1.92 1.46 -38.37
N MET A 842 2.14 0.39 -37.59
CA MET A 842 1.76 0.34 -36.18
C MET A 842 2.62 1.30 -35.34
N ALA A 843 3.92 1.41 -35.60
CA ALA A 843 4.78 2.39 -34.94
C ALA A 843 4.38 3.84 -35.28
N ILE A 844 3.98 4.12 -36.52
CA ILE A 844 3.48 5.42 -36.99
C ILE A 844 2.10 5.70 -36.39
N ILE A 845 1.19 4.72 -36.33
CA ILE A 845 -0.12 4.89 -35.68
C ILE A 845 0.05 5.10 -34.18
N ILE A 846 0.92 4.36 -33.50
CA ILE A 846 1.21 4.53 -32.08
C ILE A 846 1.86 5.89 -31.85
N THR A 847 2.83 6.30 -32.68
CA THR A 847 3.48 7.61 -32.60
C THR A 847 2.51 8.74 -32.89
N ILE A 848 1.68 8.67 -33.94
CA ILE A 848 0.64 9.65 -34.29
C ILE A 848 -0.44 9.69 -33.21
N HIS A 849 -0.84 8.56 -32.63
CA HIS A 849 -1.80 8.53 -31.52
C HIS A 849 -1.21 9.17 -30.26
N TYR A 850 0.07 8.94 -29.97
CA TYR A 850 0.80 9.61 -28.89
C TYR A 850 0.97 11.11 -29.17
N PHE A 851 1.26 11.50 -30.42
CA PHE A 851 1.47 12.89 -30.84
C PHE A 851 0.15 13.67 -30.92
N ARG A 852 -0.96 13.05 -31.36
CA ARG A 852 -2.32 13.64 -31.30
C ARG A 852 -2.79 13.82 -29.86
N LYS A 853 -2.44 12.89 -28.95
CA LYS A 853 -2.70 13.03 -27.52
C LYS A 853 -1.84 14.12 -26.88
N SER A 854 -0.63 14.35 -27.40
CA SER A 854 0.26 15.45 -26.99
C SER A 854 -0.20 16.81 -27.53
N LEU A 855 -0.68 16.88 -28.79
CA LEU A 855 -1.16 18.11 -29.44
C LEU A 855 -2.56 18.55 -28.99
N LYS A 856 -3.40 17.64 -28.46
CA LYS A 856 -4.65 18.00 -27.75
C LYS A 856 -4.41 18.57 -26.35
N ARG A 857 -3.17 18.68 -25.89
CA ARG A 857 -2.80 19.58 -24.79
C ARG A 857 -2.25 20.88 -25.35
N LYS A 858 -3.15 21.80 -25.70
CA LYS A 858 -2.83 23.23 -25.64
C LYS A 858 -3.89 23.96 -24.82
N HIS A 859 -3.37 24.55 -23.74
CA HIS A 859 -3.99 25.45 -22.77
C HIS A 859 -4.94 24.83 -21.73
N SER A 860 -4.34 24.16 -20.75
CA SER A 860 -4.60 24.50 -19.34
C SER A 860 -3.28 24.40 -18.59
N CYS A 861 -2.82 25.53 -18.04
CA CYS A 861 -1.75 25.54 -17.04
C CYS A 861 -2.35 24.98 -15.75
N GLU A 862 -2.10 23.71 -15.42
CA GLU A 862 -2.55 23.13 -14.15
C GLU A 862 -1.36 22.79 -13.27
N GLY A 863 -0.84 23.87 -12.68
CA GLY A 863 0.08 23.88 -11.55
C GLY A 863 -0.31 24.99 -10.58
N CYS A 864 -1.61 25.20 -10.34
CA CYS A 864 -2.17 25.99 -9.23
C CYS A 864 -3.70 26.08 -9.35
N THR A 865 -4.47 25.27 -8.61
CA THR A 865 -5.93 25.45 -8.48
C THR A 865 -6.33 26.42 -7.36
N ALA A 866 -5.36 27.00 -6.64
CA ALA A 866 -5.62 27.99 -5.59
C ALA A 866 -5.67 29.46 -6.09
N CYS A 867 -5.18 29.77 -7.30
CA CYS A 867 -5.16 31.15 -7.80
C CYS A 867 -6.38 31.54 -8.65
N ASP A 868 -7.14 30.58 -9.19
CA ASP A 868 -8.19 30.89 -10.18
C ASP A 868 -9.55 31.23 -9.55
N SER A 869 -9.75 30.92 -8.26
CA SER A 869 -10.97 31.27 -7.52
C SER A 869 -10.96 32.69 -6.94
N LEU A 870 -9.80 33.33 -6.85
CA LEU A 870 -9.66 34.71 -6.36
C LEU A 870 -9.74 35.77 -7.47
N GLN A 871 -9.60 35.40 -8.74
CA GLN A 871 -9.62 36.35 -9.86
C GLN A 871 -11.01 36.65 -10.44
N LYS A 872 -12.04 35.86 -10.11
CA LYS A 872 -13.39 36.07 -10.68
C LYS A 872 -14.24 37.14 -9.99
N HIS A 873 -13.76 37.77 -8.91
CA HIS A 873 -14.53 38.77 -8.15
C HIS A 873 -13.85 40.12 -7.90
N MET A 874 -12.72 40.45 -8.54
CA MET A 874 -12.12 41.78 -8.40
C MET A 874 -11.99 42.54 -9.72
N ASN A 875 -12.53 43.76 -9.73
CA ASN A 875 -12.51 44.69 -10.85
C ASN A 875 -11.06 45.16 -11.13
N PRO A 876 -10.53 45.10 -12.38
CA PRO A 876 -9.11 45.36 -12.69
C PRO A 876 -8.57 46.74 -12.32
N ARG A 877 -9.44 47.72 -12.01
CA ARG A 877 -9.03 49.09 -11.65
C ARG A 877 -8.59 49.23 -10.19
N ASP A 878 -9.06 48.37 -9.28
CA ASP A 878 -8.70 48.47 -7.85
C ASP A 878 -7.33 47.86 -7.52
N CYS A 879 -6.85 46.91 -8.35
CA CYS A 879 -5.56 46.25 -8.13
C CYS A 879 -4.37 47.19 -8.35
N ARG A 880 -4.45 48.09 -9.34
CA ARG A 880 -3.36 49.07 -9.63
C ARG A 880 -3.23 50.17 -8.57
N ILE A 881 -4.30 50.46 -7.81
CA ILE A 881 -4.28 51.49 -6.76
C ILE A 881 -3.70 50.92 -5.45
N LYS A 882 -3.89 49.62 -5.18
CA LYS A 882 -3.31 48.95 -4.00
C LYS A 882 -1.83 48.61 -4.16
N GLU A 883 -1.36 48.21 -5.35
CA GLU A 883 0.08 47.95 -5.58
C GLU A 883 0.93 49.21 -5.40
N ARG A 884 0.47 50.38 -5.88
CA ARG A 884 1.16 51.66 -5.65
C ARG A 884 1.17 52.13 -4.20
N LYS A 885 0.19 51.71 -3.37
CA LYS A 885 0.18 52.03 -1.93
C LYS A 885 1.04 51.10 -1.09
N ILE A 886 1.29 49.87 -1.54
CA ILE A 886 2.13 48.89 -0.84
C ILE A 886 3.61 49.10 -1.15
N GLN A 887 3.97 49.52 -2.38
CA GLN A 887 5.35 49.89 -2.71
C GLN A 887 5.84 51.20 -2.07
N ASN A 888 4.94 52.08 -1.61
CA ASN A 888 5.31 53.32 -0.94
C ASN A 888 5.29 53.21 0.61
N LYS A 889 5.07 52.01 1.17
CA LYS A 889 5.06 51.76 2.63
C LYS A 889 6.02 50.64 3.09
N LEU A 890 6.72 50.01 2.16
CA LEU A 890 7.98 49.29 2.39
C LEU A 890 9.12 50.21 1.97
#